data_AF-A0AAE6JIB2-F1
#
_entry.id   AF-A0AAE6JIB2-F1
#
_cell.length_a   1.000
_cell.length_b   1.000
_cell.length_c   1.000
_cell.angle_alpha   90.00
_cell.angle_beta   90.00
_cell.angle_gamma   90.00
#
_symmetry.space_group_name_H-M   'P 1'
#
loop_
_entity.id
_entity.type
_entity.pdbx_description
1 polymer ?
#
loop_
_entity_poly.entity_id
_entity_poly.type
_entity_poly.pdbx_seq_one_letter_code
_entity_poly.pdbx_strand_id
1 'polypeptide(L)'
;MALGDAHQGYSYQDLLCCYYILDDVVKFNISDFYIDVKEYKEDRFDDFTILHSDAVYKKQVKYSNEQNNHTLTKNDLANDGNYQLALFSLYSSWISSIKPKTYVRLCLAWNSPDANLTDLMDELLMEGSFSGFQTRVFQFNIDKFWPAAGTPPQGWNKFKQQQIDRQKFSEFLTYLTIELELPKFSEDLYQPGPLEKLVLDKVEGLGIGYFPNDHYKKQEFAAALLAKVRKHRSSGVAFTTADFYDNFSIKTDYGAIQQVFPINENQKIETVSIYDQLILELKAHQRISLTGEPGMGKSWLVENFKKYVTGTEIHLIRHLCYTDLNDQFQKERIQINVFYANLIKEILDIFPKLKDSKAKVYASDLEELNLLLSAIDEETILVIDGIDHIERIYQFRNLSVDLKRSEIDILHAINKLTPSPFVKILSISQPITELVELDHFHSILIPRWAHSEIERYLNKCGIEDQLVADDQKLSQYLDQKVCGNPLYLRYIVEEIQNLESIDLEHLQQIPHYDAGLKGYYQYLLSKLSLKEQIPRILSGINFSVTTNELQEITGEGKLVEKSLETLRPVIKLNVSQNGYSIYHESFRRYIIDQLIKNQISLERTVYNPIISWFEEKGVFEYSKSYRFYFQYIHESGKSEKALSFATIDFVWKSAFHGHHWEVIDANLKYINKAVLNHGTIPQLFISTELSRVISMTEDAFNETLLSYLKAVGNLEGYQKVADYLVYEGTPTLGFELGLKACQLCFLNNMKAPWQIYLDYYRGTKIDITPEMFALILACILWR
;
A
#
# COMPACT_ATOMS: atom_id res chain seq x y z
N MET A 1 50.39 -4.23 9.83
CA MET A 1 49.49 -4.56 10.96
C MET A 1 48.67 -3.32 11.35
N ALA A 2 49.28 -2.21 11.79
CA ALA A 2 48.54 -1.01 12.24
C ALA A 2 47.48 -0.40 11.28
N LEU A 3 47.69 -0.40 9.95
CA LEU A 3 46.68 0.09 8.99
C LEU A 3 45.48 -0.86 8.85
N GLY A 4 45.69 -2.18 8.94
CA GLY A 4 44.62 -3.19 8.87
C GLY A 4 43.72 -3.15 10.09
N ASP A 5 44.31 -3.01 11.28
CA ASP A 5 43.57 -2.90 12.54
C ASP A 5 42.73 -1.61 12.62
N ALA A 6 43.24 -0.49 12.09
CA ALA A 6 42.50 0.77 12.02
C ALA A 6 41.30 0.68 11.05
N HIS A 7 41.48 0.05 9.89
CA HIS A 7 40.38 -0.21 8.95
C HIS A 7 39.29 -1.07 9.58
N GLN A 8 39.67 -2.08 10.36
CA GLN A 8 38.72 -2.95 11.06
C GLN A 8 37.91 -2.18 12.13
N GLY A 9 38.56 -1.29 12.89
CA GLY A 9 37.87 -0.44 13.87
C GLY A 9 36.80 0.46 13.25
N TYR A 10 37.09 1.07 12.09
CA TYR A 10 36.12 1.88 11.35
C TYR A 10 34.97 1.03 10.79
N SER A 11 35.25 -0.17 10.25
CA SER A 11 34.20 -1.08 9.79
C SER A 11 33.27 -1.51 10.92
N TYR A 12 33.82 -1.75 12.12
CA TYR A 12 33.05 -2.08 13.31
C TYR A 12 32.14 -0.93 13.73
N GLN A 13 32.69 0.29 13.78
CA GLN A 13 31.93 1.50 14.11
C GLN A 13 30.77 1.72 13.13
N ASP A 14 31.01 1.57 11.82
CA ASP A 14 29.96 1.75 10.81
C ASP A 14 28.81 0.76 11.03
N LEU A 15 29.10 -0.52 11.26
CA LEU A 15 28.09 -1.54 11.51
C LEU A 15 27.34 -1.31 12.83
N LEU A 16 28.05 -0.85 13.87
CA LEU A 16 27.44 -0.48 15.14
C LEU A 16 26.50 0.73 14.98
N CYS A 17 26.85 1.71 14.14
CA CYS A 17 25.96 2.82 13.80
C CYS A 17 24.70 2.30 13.11
N CYS A 18 24.82 1.36 12.17
CA CYS A 18 23.65 0.73 11.54
C CYS A 18 22.69 0.12 12.57
N TYR A 19 23.21 -0.59 13.59
CA TYR A 19 22.38 -1.16 14.66
C TYR A 19 21.56 -0.08 15.39
N TYR A 20 22.19 1.02 15.82
CA TYR A 20 21.50 2.07 16.56
C TYR A 20 20.50 2.86 15.69
N ILE A 21 20.84 3.10 14.42
CA ILE A 21 19.91 3.72 13.47
C ILE A 21 18.65 2.85 13.34
N LEU A 22 18.82 1.55 13.15
CA LEU A 22 17.70 0.61 13.04
C LEU A 22 16.91 0.51 14.35
N ASP A 23 17.57 0.52 15.51
CA ASP A 23 16.92 0.48 16.81
C ASP A 23 16.00 1.70 17.02
N ASP A 24 16.45 2.90 16.65
CA ASP A 24 15.63 4.12 16.71
C ASP A 24 14.46 4.07 15.72
N VAL A 25 14.70 3.62 14.48
CA VAL A 25 13.65 3.49 13.46
C VAL A 25 12.57 2.49 13.90
N VAL A 26 12.96 1.32 14.42
CA VAL A 26 12.02 0.30 14.92
C VAL A 26 11.19 0.82 16.10
N LYS A 27 11.76 1.70 16.92
CA LYS A 27 11.09 2.36 18.05
C LYS A 27 10.29 3.61 17.65
N PHE A 28 10.28 3.98 16.36
CA PHE A 28 9.68 5.21 15.84
C PHE A 28 10.23 6.50 16.47
N ASN A 29 11.48 6.48 16.92
CA ASN A 29 12.17 7.69 17.35
C ASN A 29 12.46 8.56 16.13
N ILE A 30 12.30 9.88 16.26
CA ILE A 30 12.74 10.85 15.26
C ILE A 30 14.12 11.34 15.68
N SER A 31 15.12 11.05 14.85
CA SER A 31 16.52 11.20 15.23
C SER A 31 17.38 11.74 14.10
N ASP A 32 18.37 12.55 14.48
CA ASP A 32 19.49 12.93 13.60
C ASP A 32 20.76 12.18 14.03
N PHE A 33 21.42 11.54 13.07
CA PHE A 33 22.60 10.72 13.27
C PHE A 33 23.84 11.40 12.67
N TYR A 34 24.80 11.74 13.52
CA TYR A 34 26.11 12.25 13.11
C TYR A 34 27.17 11.17 13.32
N ILE A 35 27.89 10.81 12.27
CA ILE A 35 28.83 9.69 12.26
C ILE A 35 30.23 10.23 11.99
N ASP A 36 31.17 10.04 12.93
CA ASP A 36 32.54 10.55 12.86
C ASP A 36 32.63 12.07 12.64
N VAL A 37 31.80 12.84 13.35
CA VAL A 37 31.70 14.30 13.23
C VAL A 37 32.09 14.98 14.53
N LYS A 38 33.16 15.76 14.48
CA LYS A 38 33.58 16.63 15.57
C LYS A 38 32.73 17.90 15.62
N GLU A 39 32.16 18.22 16.78
CA GLU A 39 31.51 19.53 16.98
C GLU A 39 32.54 20.67 17.06
N TYR A 40 33.75 20.37 17.52
CA TYR A 40 34.90 21.29 17.60
C TYR A 40 36.22 20.50 17.63
N LYS A 41 37.34 21.20 17.46
CA LYS A 41 38.67 20.58 17.23
C LYS A 41 39.08 19.52 18.26
N GLU A 42 38.79 19.76 19.53
CA GLU A 42 39.18 18.91 20.67
C GLU A 42 38.05 17.99 21.16
N ASP A 43 36.97 17.83 20.38
CA ASP A 43 35.88 16.92 20.68
C ASP A 43 36.40 15.47 20.75
N ARG A 44 35.96 14.75 21.78
CA ARG A 44 36.32 13.36 22.07
C ARG A 44 35.16 12.39 21.89
N PHE A 45 34.02 12.89 21.43
CA PHE A 45 32.78 12.15 21.27
C PHE A 45 32.25 12.28 19.84
N ASP A 46 33.14 12.13 18.88
CA ASP A 46 32.90 12.31 17.46
C ASP A 46 32.45 11.03 16.75
N ASP A 47 32.77 9.84 17.30
CA ASP A 47 32.53 8.57 16.61
C ASP A 47 31.05 8.40 16.21
N PHE A 48 30.10 8.67 17.11
CA PHE A 48 28.67 8.65 16.79
C PHE A 48 27.83 9.48 17.76
N THR A 49 27.00 10.38 17.23
CA THR A 49 26.05 11.20 18.00
C THR A 49 24.63 11.02 17.47
N ILE A 50 23.69 10.73 18.38
CA ILE A 50 22.25 10.65 18.12
C ILE A 50 21.59 11.85 18.79
N LEU A 51 20.92 12.69 18.01
CA LEU A 51 20.08 13.77 18.52
C LEU A 51 18.63 13.33 18.53
N HIS A 52 18.04 13.28 19.71
CA HIS A 52 16.59 13.20 19.90
C HIS A 52 16.04 14.60 20.20
N SER A 53 14.71 14.75 20.15
CA SER A 53 14.06 16.03 20.45
C SER A 53 14.33 16.55 21.88
N ASP A 54 14.62 15.66 22.83
CA ASP A 54 14.72 15.97 24.26
C ASP A 54 16.08 15.63 24.90
N ALA A 55 16.97 14.94 24.18
CA ALA A 55 18.25 14.47 24.69
C ALA A 55 19.29 14.27 23.58
N VAL A 56 20.57 14.24 23.97
CA VAL A 56 21.70 13.96 23.08
C VAL A 56 22.44 12.73 23.58
N TYR A 57 22.65 11.75 22.71
CA TYR A 57 23.41 10.53 23.04
C TYR A 57 24.69 10.50 22.23
N LYS A 58 25.83 10.65 22.89
CA LYS A 58 27.14 10.51 22.25
C LYS A 58 27.77 9.17 22.61
N LYS A 59 28.34 8.50 21.61
CA LYS A 59 28.98 7.19 21.76
C LYS A 59 30.41 7.26 21.25
N GLN A 60 31.36 6.85 22.10
CA GLN A 60 32.75 6.65 21.71
C GLN A 60 33.02 5.16 21.54
N VAL A 61 33.44 4.73 20.37
CA VAL A 61 33.54 3.32 19.97
C VAL A 61 34.99 2.89 19.93
N LYS A 62 35.33 1.76 20.54
CA LYS A 62 36.64 1.11 20.37
C LYS A 62 36.48 -0.39 20.21
N TYR A 63 37.26 -0.96 19.29
CA TYR A 63 37.18 -2.36 18.91
C TYR A 63 38.50 -3.09 19.18
N SER A 64 38.40 -4.34 19.60
CA SER A 64 39.48 -5.33 19.54
C SER A 64 38.91 -6.66 19.05
N ASN A 65 39.64 -7.40 18.22
CA ASN A 65 39.30 -8.75 17.78
C ASN A 65 39.90 -9.81 18.73
N GLU A 66 39.75 -11.10 18.41
CA GLU A 66 40.30 -12.20 19.22
C GLU A 66 41.83 -12.25 19.23
N GLN A 67 42.49 -11.75 18.19
CA GLN A 67 43.96 -11.76 18.04
C GLN A 67 44.63 -10.62 18.81
N ASN A 68 43.95 -9.47 18.95
CA ASN A 68 44.43 -8.27 19.63
C ASN A 68 43.56 -7.89 20.84
N ASN A 69 42.96 -8.91 21.48
CA ASN A 69 41.97 -8.75 22.54
C ASN A 69 42.48 -7.83 23.66
N HIS A 70 41.71 -6.81 24.01
CA HIS A 70 42.09 -5.81 25.00
C HIS A 70 41.20 -5.90 26.24
N THR A 71 41.80 -5.75 27.42
CA THR A 71 41.11 -5.70 28.71
C THR A 71 41.13 -4.25 29.18
N LEU A 72 40.00 -3.67 29.58
CA LEU A 72 39.99 -2.28 30.03
C LEU A 72 40.88 -2.10 31.26
N THR A 73 41.88 -1.23 31.17
CA THR A 73 42.83 -0.97 32.28
C THR A 73 42.78 0.47 32.74
N LYS A 74 43.27 0.71 33.98
CA LYS A 74 43.43 2.06 34.51
C LYS A 74 44.20 3.00 33.58
N ASN A 75 45.21 2.51 32.86
CA ASN A 75 46.04 3.35 32.00
C ASN A 75 45.25 3.92 30.81
N ASP A 76 44.26 3.19 30.29
CA ASP A 76 43.43 3.62 29.17
C ASP A 76 42.59 4.86 29.52
N LEU A 77 42.17 4.96 30.78
CA LEU A 77 41.32 6.04 31.29
C LEU A 77 42.12 7.13 32.03
N ALA A 78 43.30 6.82 32.57
CA ALA A 78 44.10 7.80 33.31
C ALA A 78 44.96 8.70 32.39
N ASN A 79 45.41 8.17 31.25
CA ASN A 79 46.35 8.85 30.35
C ASN A 79 45.80 8.88 28.92
N ASP A 80 46.10 9.96 28.18
CA ASP A 80 45.79 10.00 26.75
C ASP A 80 46.80 9.13 25.99
N GLY A 81 46.48 7.83 25.91
CA GLY A 81 47.17 6.88 25.06
C GLY A 81 46.56 6.82 23.66
N ASN A 82 46.86 5.74 22.93
CA ASN A 82 46.42 5.54 21.54
C ASN A 82 44.88 5.54 21.39
N TYR A 83 44.14 5.16 22.43
CA TYR A 83 42.67 5.08 22.39
C TYR A 83 41.96 6.39 22.74
N GLN A 84 42.68 7.40 23.24
CA GLN A 84 42.15 8.73 23.56
C GLN A 84 40.96 8.75 24.55
N LEU A 85 40.89 7.78 25.47
CA LEU A 85 39.79 7.62 26.44
C LEU A 85 40.09 8.25 27.81
N ALA A 86 41.07 9.15 27.92
CA ALA A 86 41.44 9.70 29.22
C ALA A 86 40.25 10.45 29.86
N LEU A 87 39.86 10.07 31.08
CA LEU A 87 38.67 10.58 31.76
C LEU A 87 38.67 12.11 31.90
N PHE A 88 39.85 12.71 32.09
CA PHE A 88 40.03 14.16 32.10
C PHE A 88 39.69 14.81 30.74
N SER A 89 40.11 14.19 29.65
CA SER A 89 39.87 14.68 28.28
C SER A 89 38.40 14.51 27.90
N LEU A 90 37.79 13.39 28.29
CA LEU A 90 36.35 13.15 28.15
C LEU A 90 35.52 14.19 28.92
N TYR A 91 35.89 14.49 30.17
CA TYR A 91 35.25 15.56 30.96
C TYR A 91 35.41 16.94 30.30
N SER A 92 36.63 17.27 29.84
CA SER A 92 36.91 18.54 29.15
C SER A 92 36.12 18.68 27.86
N SER A 93 35.86 17.57 27.17
CA SER A 93 35.04 17.55 25.97
C SER A 93 33.54 17.71 26.30
N TRP A 94 33.06 17.03 27.35
CA TRP A 94 31.67 17.14 27.79
C TRP A 94 31.33 18.55 28.27
N ILE A 95 32.20 19.17 29.08
CA ILE A 95 31.98 20.54 29.60
C ILE A 95 32.00 21.61 28.49
N SER A 96 32.69 21.33 27.38
CA SER A 96 32.77 22.24 26.22
C SER A 96 31.57 22.10 25.28
N SER A 97 30.77 21.04 25.43
CA SER A 97 29.59 20.72 24.60
C SER A 97 28.29 20.67 25.39
N ILE A 98 28.21 21.35 26.54
CA ILE A 98 27.03 21.30 27.44
C ILE A 98 25.77 21.71 26.68
N LYS A 99 25.02 20.69 26.28
CA LYS A 99 23.59 20.75 25.98
C LYS A 99 22.88 20.05 27.14
N PRO A 100 21.70 20.50 27.59
CA PRO A 100 20.94 19.79 28.61
C PRO A 100 20.74 18.32 28.20
N LYS A 101 20.91 17.38 29.13
CA LYS A 101 20.70 15.93 28.93
C LYS A 101 21.59 15.30 27.83
N THR A 102 22.87 15.65 27.80
CA THR A 102 23.87 14.94 26.97
C THR A 102 24.42 13.72 27.70
N TYR A 103 23.97 12.53 27.30
CA TYR A 103 24.46 11.25 27.77
C TYR A 103 25.64 10.78 26.94
N VAL A 104 26.67 10.27 27.61
CA VAL A 104 27.90 9.79 26.97
C VAL A 104 28.08 8.31 27.30
N ARG A 105 28.35 7.50 26.28
CA ARG A 105 28.66 6.09 26.47
C ARG A 105 29.96 5.71 25.77
N LEU A 106 30.87 5.09 26.51
CA LEU A 106 32.02 4.40 25.92
C LEU A 106 31.58 2.99 25.53
N CYS A 107 31.52 2.72 24.23
CA CYS A 107 31.11 1.47 23.62
C CYS A 107 32.36 0.65 23.26
N LEU A 108 32.79 -0.23 24.15
CA LEU A 108 34.07 -0.93 24.01
C LEU A 108 33.84 -2.43 23.79
N ALA A 109 34.23 -2.92 22.62
CA ALA A 109 34.29 -4.36 22.36
C ALA A 109 35.55 -4.97 23.01
N TRP A 110 35.76 -4.69 24.29
CA TRP A 110 36.90 -5.09 25.13
C TRP A 110 36.40 -5.98 26.26
N ASN A 111 37.31 -6.76 26.87
CA ASN A 111 36.97 -7.55 28.04
C ASN A 111 36.72 -6.67 29.28
N SER A 112 36.05 -7.26 30.27
CA SER A 112 35.84 -6.71 31.62
C SER A 112 37.06 -6.01 32.23
N PRO A 113 36.86 -5.02 33.11
CA PRO A 113 37.95 -4.19 33.63
C PRO A 113 38.88 -4.97 34.57
N ASP A 114 40.13 -4.50 34.67
CA ASP A 114 41.10 -5.03 35.63
C ASP A 114 40.73 -4.70 37.08
N ALA A 115 41.32 -5.43 38.03
CA ALA A 115 41.04 -5.27 39.46
C ALA A 115 41.28 -3.83 39.98
N ASN A 116 42.22 -3.10 39.35
CA ASN A 116 42.53 -1.72 39.73
C ASN A 116 41.42 -0.72 39.36
N LEU A 117 40.62 -1.03 38.32
CA LEU A 117 39.49 -0.21 37.91
C LEU A 117 38.19 -0.60 38.62
N THR A 118 37.99 -1.88 38.92
CA THR A 118 36.77 -2.36 39.62
C THR A 118 36.61 -1.71 40.99
N ASP A 119 37.70 -1.29 41.64
CA ASP A 119 37.64 -0.57 42.92
C ASP A 119 37.14 0.88 42.78
N LEU A 120 37.14 1.45 41.57
CA LEU A 120 36.76 2.85 41.30
C LEU A 120 35.39 2.97 40.61
N MET A 121 34.81 1.86 40.20
CA MET A 121 33.58 1.81 39.40
C MET A 121 32.56 0.87 40.05
N ASP A 122 31.29 1.13 39.79
CA ASP A 122 30.19 0.22 40.11
C ASP A 122 29.65 -0.39 38.81
N GLU A 123 29.41 -1.69 38.82
CA GLU A 123 28.66 -2.36 37.76
C GLU A 123 27.17 -2.06 37.94
N LEU A 124 26.53 -1.57 36.89
CA LEU A 124 25.11 -1.22 36.90
C LEU A 124 24.29 -2.44 36.52
N LEU A 125 23.31 -2.80 37.36
CA LEU A 125 22.32 -3.86 37.07
C LEU A 125 21.25 -3.32 36.13
N MET A 126 21.63 -3.01 34.89
CA MET A 126 20.74 -2.53 33.84
C MET A 126 20.98 -3.28 32.53
N GLU A 127 20.00 -3.29 31.64
CA GLU A 127 20.18 -3.83 30.30
C GLU A 127 21.17 -2.99 29.50
N GLY A 128 22.00 -3.68 28.72
CA GLY A 128 22.94 -3.10 27.78
C GLY A 128 22.26 -2.44 26.58
N SER A 129 23.05 -2.01 25.61
CA SER A 129 22.55 -1.39 24.37
C SER A 129 21.83 -2.37 23.43
N PHE A 130 21.98 -3.68 23.64
CA PHE A 130 21.55 -4.72 22.70
C PHE A 130 20.44 -5.59 23.28
N SER A 131 19.30 -5.62 22.59
CA SER A 131 18.24 -6.58 22.91
C SER A 131 18.72 -7.99 22.59
N GLY A 132 18.68 -8.90 23.57
CA GLY A 132 19.08 -10.31 23.37
C GLY A 132 20.59 -10.58 23.36
N PHE A 133 21.43 -9.58 23.65
CA PHE A 133 22.87 -9.77 23.82
C PHE A 133 23.36 -9.08 25.09
N GLN A 134 23.94 -9.86 26.00
CA GLN A 134 24.38 -9.35 27.29
C GLN A 134 25.72 -8.61 27.17
N THR A 135 25.74 -7.36 27.64
CA THR A 135 26.95 -6.57 27.84
C THR A 135 27.08 -6.20 29.33
N ARG A 136 28.22 -5.62 29.72
CA ARG A 136 28.44 -5.17 31.11
C ARG A 136 28.57 -3.67 31.16
N VAL A 137 27.70 -3.00 31.91
CA VAL A 137 27.67 -1.53 32.03
C VAL A 137 28.27 -1.12 33.36
N PHE A 138 29.23 -0.20 33.33
CA PHE A 138 29.89 0.33 34.51
C PHE A 138 29.76 1.86 34.56
N GLN A 139 29.79 2.39 35.77
CA GLN A 139 29.84 3.83 36.04
C GLN A 139 30.88 4.13 37.12
N PHE A 140 31.60 5.25 36.98
CA PHE A 140 32.53 5.68 38.02
C PHE A 140 31.77 6.13 39.27
N ASN A 141 32.22 5.65 40.42
CA ASN A 141 31.71 6.12 41.69
C ASN A 141 32.53 7.33 42.15
N ILE A 142 31.91 8.51 42.21
CA ILE A 142 32.61 9.74 42.56
C ILE A 142 33.25 9.68 43.95
N ASP A 143 32.63 9.00 44.93
CA ASP A 143 33.16 8.95 46.29
C ASP A 143 34.30 7.93 46.42
N LYS A 144 34.32 6.87 45.60
CA LYS A 144 35.48 5.97 45.49
C LYS A 144 36.63 6.61 44.71
N PHE A 145 36.31 7.35 43.65
CA PHE A 145 37.30 7.98 42.77
C PHE A 145 37.91 9.25 43.39
N TRP A 146 37.08 10.20 43.84
CA TRP A 146 37.49 11.48 44.43
C TRP A 146 36.60 11.81 45.65
N PRO A 147 36.95 11.31 46.86
CA PRO A 147 36.20 11.58 48.09
C PRO A 147 36.07 13.08 48.40
N ALA A 148 34.97 13.51 49.02
CA ALA A 148 34.66 14.93 49.26
C ALA A 148 35.74 15.71 50.05
N ALA A 149 36.45 15.05 50.97
CA ALA A 149 37.56 15.62 51.74
C ALA A 149 38.95 15.13 51.26
N GLY A 150 39.02 14.47 50.11
CA GLY A 150 40.21 13.78 49.59
C GLY A 150 40.72 14.33 48.26
N THR A 151 41.78 13.69 47.76
CA THR A 151 42.36 13.95 46.42
C THR A 151 42.10 12.76 45.50
N PRO A 152 42.10 12.95 44.17
CA PRO A 152 42.04 11.84 43.20
C PRO A 152 43.14 10.78 43.44
N PRO A 153 42.93 9.53 42.99
CA PRO A 153 43.80 8.41 43.31
C PRO A 153 45.20 8.61 42.71
N GLN A 154 46.21 7.96 43.28
CA GLN A 154 47.58 8.02 42.73
C GLN A 154 47.59 7.50 41.28
N GLY A 155 48.30 8.19 40.38
CA GLY A 155 48.37 7.85 38.95
C GLY A 155 47.39 8.63 38.04
N TRP A 156 46.48 9.43 38.61
CA TRP A 156 45.56 10.30 37.86
C TRP A 156 46.04 11.76 37.85
N ASN A 157 47.29 11.99 37.44
CA ASN A 157 48.00 13.25 37.66
C ASN A 157 47.35 14.48 36.99
N LYS A 158 46.64 14.30 35.88
CA LYS A 158 45.94 15.41 35.18
C LYS A 158 44.88 16.09 36.06
N PHE A 159 44.23 15.34 36.94
CA PHE A 159 43.25 15.89 37.89
C PHE A 159 43.88 16.70 39.02
N LYS A 160 45.19 16.54 39.28
CA LYS A 160 45.93 17.32 40.29
C LYS A 160 46.54 18.60 39.74
N GLN A 161 46.81 18.64 38.43
CA GLN A 161 47.45 19.77 37.75
C GLN A 161 46.47 20.85 37.31
N GLN A 162 45.18 20.52 37.19
CA GLN A 162 44.12 21.39 36.68
C GLN A 162 43.09 21.65 37.78
N GLN A 163 42.62 22.90 37.92
CA GLN A 163 41.56 23.24 38.88
C GLN A 163 40.20 22.75 38.37
N ILE A 164 39.87 21.49 38.67
CA ILE A 164 38.59 20.87 38.29
C ILE A 164 37.57 21.07 39.41
N ASP A 165 36.39 21.55 39.05
CA ASP A 165 35.24 21.57 39.94
C ASP A 165 34.72 20.15 40.18
N ARG A 166 34.86 19.65 41.42
CA ARG A 166 34.40 18.31 41.82
C ARG A 166 32.91 18.11 41.58
N GLN A 167 32.08 19.14 41.80
CA GLN A 167 30.64 19.03 41.66
C GLN A 167 30.26 18.84 40.18
N LYS A 168 30.83 19.65 39.28
CA LYS A 168 30.63 19.49 37.84
C LYS A 168 31.21 18.18 37.30
N PHE A 169 32.34 17.74 37.83
CA PHE A 169 32.90 16.44 37.48
C PHE A 169 32.00 15.29 37.95
N SER A 170 31.45 15.40 39.17
CA SER A 170 30.46 14.44 39.68
C SER A 170 29.23 14.39 38.78
N GLU A 171 28.73 15.54 38.32
CA GLU A 171 27.62 15.62 37.37
C GLU A 171 27.96 14.90 36.06
N PHE A 172 29.12 15.17 35.47
CA PHE A 172 29.60 14.45 34.27
C PHE A 172 29.59 12.94 34.45
N LEU A 173 30.04 12.43 35.60
CA LEU A 173 30.06 10.98 35.87
C LEU A 173 28.64 10.38 35.89
N THR A 174 27.60 11.16 36.23
CA THR A 174 26.21 10.68 36.15
C THR A 174 25.73 10.49 34.70
N TYR A 175 26.30 11.23 33.75
CA TYR A 175 26.00 11.13 32.32
C TYR A 175 26.93 10.18 31.56
N LEU A 176 28.08 9.82 32.14
CA LEU A 176 29.05 8.89 31.55
C LEU A 176 28.77 7.45 31.96
N THR A 177 28.64 6.56 30.98
CA THR A 177 28.61 5.11 31.17
C THR A 177 29.70 4.43 30.34
N ILE A 178 30.23 3.32 30.83
CA ILE A 178 31.19 2.47 30.11
C ILE A 178 30.55 1.12 29.88
N GLU A 179 30.27 0.79 28.63
CA GLU A 179 29.72 -0.50 28.23
C GLU A 179 30.83 -1.35 27.62
N LEU A 180 31.06 -2.50 28.24
CA LEU A 180 32.10 -3.48 27.90
C LEU A 180 31.49 -4.74 27.30
N GLU A 181 32.35 -5.56 26.70
CA GLU A 181 31.97 -6.86 26.12
C GLU A 181 30.93 -6.72 25.01
N LEU A 182 31.00 -5.61 24.27
CA LEU A 182 30.17 -5.43 23.09
C LEU A 182 30.36 -6.58 22.07
N PRO A 183 29.32 -6.90 21.29
CA PRO A 183 29.36 -7.99 20.32
C PRO A 183 30.51 -7.78 19.33
N LYS A 184 31.28 -8.84 19.07
CA LYS A 184 32.29 -8.88 18.00
C LYS A 184 31.61 -9.01 16.64
N PHE A 185 32.36 -8.79 15.56
CA PHE A 185 31.84 -8.84 14.19
C PHE A 185 32.74 -9.69 13.28
N SER A 186 32.19 -10.20 12.17
CA SER A 186 32.90 -11.04 11.20
C SER A 186 33.23 -10.32 9.90
N GLU A 187 32.69 -9.12 9.67
CA GLU A 187 32.73 -8.36 8.41
C GLU A 187 31.93 -9.00 7.25
N ASP A 188 31.27 -10.12 7.49
CA ASP A 188 30.51 -10.86 6.49
C ASP A 188 29.03 -11.02 6.89
N LEU A 189 28.13 -10.33 6.18
CA LEU A 189 26.68 -10.40 6.40
C LEU A 189 26.06 -11.76 6.00
N TYR A 190 26.76 -12.58 5.21
CA TYR A 190 26.34 -13.92 4.81
C TYR A 190 26.89 -15.02 5.73
N GLN A 191 27.94 -14.71 6.51
CA GLN A 191 28.43 -15.50 7.62
C GLN A 191 28.47 -14.64 8.89
N PRO A 192 27.30 -14.27 9.42
CA PRO A 192 27.20 -13.18 10.39
C PRO A 192 27.83 -13.55 11.73
N GLY A 193 28.72 -12.69 12.21
CA GLY A 193 29.18 -12.67 13.59
C GLY A 193 28.10 -12.12 14.54
N PRO A 194 28.40 -12.00 15.85
CA PRO A 194 27.42 -11.52 16.83
C PRO A 194 26.79 -10.15 16.49
N LEU A 195 27.57 -9.16 16.06
CA LEU A 195 27.04 -7.83 15.72
C LEU A 195 26.24 -7.86 14.41
N GLU A 196 26.70 -8.57 13.38
CA GLU A 196 25.93 -8.74 12.14
C GLU A 196 24.57 -9.39 12.40
N LYS A 197 24.50 -10.40 13.28
CA LYS A 197 23.22 -11.02 13.67
C LYS A 197 22.26 -10.00 14.28
N LEU A 198 22.73 -9.22 15.25
CA LEU A 198 21.89 -8.18 15.88
C LEU A 198 21.40 -7.13 14.88
N VAL A 199 22.23 -6.74 13.91
CA VAL A 199 21.81 -5.84 12.83
C VAL A 199 20.76 -6.52 11.95
N LEU A 200 20.98 -7.75 11.52
CA LEU A 200 20.04 -8.50 10.68
C LEU A 200 18.71 -8.76 11.40
N ASP A 201 18.73 -9.01 12.71
CA ASP A 201 17.53 -9.16 13.54
C ASP A 201 16.74 -7.85 13.61
N LYS A 202 17.40 -6.69 13.67
CA LYS A 202 16.72 -5.38 13.59
C LYS A 202 16.16 -5.08 12.20
N VAL A 203 16.88 -5.47 11.14
CA VAL A 203 16.39 -5.39 9.75
C VAL A 203 15.14 -6.26 9.58
N GLU A 204 15.14 -7.46 10.14
CA GLU A 204 13.97 -8.35 10.18
C GLU A 204 12.83 -7.80 11.02
N GLY A 205 13.12 -7.26 12.21
CA GLY A 205 12.13 -6.63 13.09
C GLY A 205 11.48 -5.39 12.47
N LEU A 206 12.14 -4.73 11.52
CA LEU A 206 11.53 -3.68 10.70
C LEU A 206 10.52 -4.23 9.68
N GLY A 207 10.64 -5.51 9.31
CA GLY A 207 9.83 -6.19 8.29
C GLY A 207 10.50 -6.30 6.92
N ILE A 208 11.80 -6.08 6.80
CA ILE A 208 12.53 -6.19 5.53
C ILE A 208 12.68 -7.67 5.14
N GLY A 209 12.45 -7.96 3.85
CA GLY A 209 12.40 -9.33 3.32
C GLY A 209 11.02 -9.98 3.44
N TYR A 210 10.03 -9.26 3.97
CA TYR A 210 8.63 -9.66 4.02
C TYR A 210 7.78 -8.67 3.25
N PHE A 211 6.68 -9.12 2.64
CA PHE A 211 5.75 -8.22 1.96
C PHE A 211 5.30 -7.11 2.93
N PRO A 212 5.25 -5.83 2.51
CA PRO A 212 5.48 -5.30 1.16
C PRO A 212 6.94 -4.86 0.86
N ASN A 213 7.87 -5.15 1.76
CA ASN A 213 9.29 -4.75 1.72
C ASN A 213 10.21 -5.93 1.38
N ASP A 214 9.71 -6.89 0.60
CA ASP A 214 10.38 -8.10 0.13
C ASP A 214 11.23 -7.89 -1.13
N HIS A 215 11.21 -6.67 -1.69
CA HIS A 215 12.11 -6.24 -2.76
C HIS A 215 13.57 -6.15 -2.31
N TYR A 216 13.82 -6.07 -1.00
CA TYR A 216 15.16 -6.21 -0.41
C TYR A 216 15.28 -7.54 0.33
N LYS A 217 16.40 -8.24 0.13
CA LYS A 217 16.83 -9.25 1.12
C LYS A 217 17.48 -8.58 2.32
N LYS A 218 17.38 -9.21 3.49
CA LYS A 218 17.94 -8.71 4.76
C LYS A 218 19.41 -8.29 4.65
N GLN A 219 20.25 -9.14 4.06
CA GLN A 219 21.69 -8.88 3.88
C GLN A 219 21.96 -7.74 2.89
N GLU A 220 21.19 -7.69 1.80
CA GLU A 220 21.33 -6.66 0.76
C GLU A 220 20.94 -5.28 1.32
N PHE A 221 19.85 -5.22 2.12
CA PHE A 221 19.44 -4.02 2.84
C PHE A 221 20.49 -3.56 3.85
N ALA A 222 20.99 -4.47 4.69
CA ALA A 222 22.03 -4.14 5.68
C ALA A 222 23.30 -3.60 5.00
N ALA A 223 23.72 -4.20 3.87
CA ALA A 223 24.85 -3.71 3.09
C ALA A 223 24.60 -2.31 2.51
N ALA A 224 23.38 -2.04 2.01
CA ALA A 224 23.00 -0.74 1.49
C ALA A 224 22.98 0.34 2.59
N LEU A 225 22.46 0.01 3.79
CA LEU A 225 22.52 0.88 4.97
C LEU A 225 23.96 1.17 5.38
N LEU A 226 24.82 0.15 5.41
CA LEU A 226 26.24 0.32 5.71
C LEU A 226 26.94 1.26 4.71
N ALA A 227 26.59 1.17 3.42
CA ALA A 227 27.09 2.08 2.40
C ALA A 227 26.62 3.53 2.62
N LYS A 228 25.38 3.76 3.05
CA LYS A 228 24.87 5.09 3.41
C LYS A 228 25.57 5.66 4.64
N VAL A 229 25.73 4.86 5.70
CA VAL A 229 26.50 5.25 6.90
C VAL A 229 27.91 5.69 6.52
N ARG A 230 28.63 4.92 5.69
CA ARG A 230 29.96 5.30 5.18
C ARG A 230 29.96 6.60 4.38
N LYS A 231 28.92 6.84 3.58
CA LYS A 231 28.76 8.08 2.80
C LYS A 231 28.58 9.30 3.74
N HIS A 232 27.69 9.20 4.72
CA HIS A 232 27.42 10.27 5.69
C HIS A 232 28.61 10.53 6.61
N ARG A 233 29.32 9.48 7.02
CA ARG A 233 30.60 9.60 7.72
C ARG A 233 31.61 10.44 6.92
N SER A 234 31.71 10.19 5.63
CA SER A 234 32.67 10.88 4.76
C SER A 234 32.29 12.35 4.47
N SER A 235 30.99 12.67 4.46
CA SER A 235 30.51 14.03 4.18
C SER A 235 30.39 14.90 5.44
N GLY A 236 30.25 14.29 6.62
CA GLY A 236 29.97 14.98 7.88
C GLY A 236 28.55 15.55 7.98
N VAL A 237 27.66 15.18 7.06
CA VAL A 237 26.25 15.62 7.06
C VAL A 237 25.42 14.60 7.84
N ALA A 238 24.50 15.10 8.68
CA ALA A 238 23.57 14.26 9.43
C ALA A 238 22.81 13.30 8.50
N PHE A 239 22.61 12.08 8.96
CA PHE A 239 21.66 11.15 8.39
C PHE A 239 20.42 11.18 9.28
N THR A 240 19.24 11.49 8.74
CA THR A 240 18.01 11.59 9.51
C THR A 240 17.16 10.33 9.38
N THR A 241 16.21 10.12 10.29
CA THR A 241 15.21 9.06 10.11
C THR A 241 14.34 9.27 8.87
N ALA A 242 14.09 10.52 8.46
CA ALA A 242 13.42 10.82 7.19
C ALA A 242 14.27 10.35 5.99
N ASP A 243 15.56 10.70 5.98
CA ASP A 243 16.49 10.21 4.94
C ASP A 243 16.50 8.69 4.88
N PHE A 244 16.38 7.99 6.01
CA PHE A 244 16.31 6.53 6.03
C PHE A 244 15.10 6.02 5.24
N TYR A 245 13.88 6.50 5.52
CA TYR A 245 12.70 6.06 4.79
C TYR A 245 12.77 6.39 3.30
N ASP A 246 13.24 7.60 2.96
CA ASP A 246 13.32 8.06 1.57
C ASP A 246 14.36 7.28 0.75
N ASN A 247 15.56 7.07 1.31
CA ASN A 247 16.64 6.37 0.61
C ASN A 247 16.36 4.88 0.37
N PHE A 248 15.49 4.27 1.17
CA PHE A 248 15.18 2.84 1.09
C PHE A 248 13.76 2.55 0.59
N SER A 249 12.94 3.58 0.34
CA SER A 249 11.56 3.46 -0.17
C SER A 249 10.72 2.43 0.60
N ILE A 250 10.88 2.41 1.93
CA ILE A 250 10.20 1.43 2.79
C ILE A 250 8.71 1.73 2.79
N LYS A 251 7.91 0.76 2.37
CA LYS A 251 6.45 0.83 2.38
C LYS A 251 5.96 0.69 3.81
N THR A 252 5.40 1.78 4.34
CA THR A 252 4.89 1.89 5.71
C THR A 252 3.36 1.74 5.79
N ASP A 253 2.69 1.68 4.64
CA ASP A 253 1.25 1.44 4.49
C ASP A 253 0.89 -0.05 4.45
N TYR A 254 1.87 -0.92 4.75
CA TYR A 254 1.74 -2.38 4.79
C TYR A 254 1.43 -3.03 3.43
N GLY A 255 1.44 -2.27 2.32
CA GLY A 255 1.05 -2.76 1.00
C GLY A 255 -0.47 -2.84 0.81
N ALA A 256 -1.23 -2.10 1.61
CA ALA A 256 -2.68 -2.04 1.51
C ALA A 256 -3.12 -1.33 0.23
N ILE A 257 -4.30 -1.70 -0.27
CA ILE A 257 -4.92 -1.08 -1.43
C ILE A 257 -6.31 -0.55 -1.05
N GLN A 258 -6.85 0.36 -1.85
CA GLN A 258 -8.14 0.97 -1.56
C GLN A 258 -9.27 -0.06 -1.45
N GLN A 259 -10.03 0.00 -0.34
CA GLN A 259 -11.19 -0.87 -0.05
C GLN A 259 -12.51 -0.11 -0.26
N VAL A 260 -12.76 0.45 -1.44
CA VAL A 260 -13.98 1.23 -1.74
C VAL A 260 -14.80 0.55 -2.82
N PHE A 261 -16.09 0.31 -2.55
CA PHE A 261 -17.04 -0.16 -3.54
C PHE A 261 -17.81 1.04 -4.13
N PRO A 262 -17.86 1.22 -5.46
CA PRO A 262 -18.60 2.31 -6.07
C PRO A 262 -20.12 2.06 -5.98
N ILE A 263 -20.84 2.94 -5.28
CA ILE A 263 -22.31 2.87 -5.17
C ILE A 263 -22.97 4.10 -5.78
N ASN A 264 -24.00 3.85 -6.59
CA ASN A 264 -24.92 4.89 -7.03
C ASN A 264 -25.98 5.15 -5.95
N GLU A 265 -25.75 6.19 -5.14
CA GLU A 265 -26.65 6.60 -4.06
C GLU A 265 -28.06 6.96 -4.56
N ASN A 266 -28.24 7.36 -5.83
CA ASN A 266 -29.57 7.63 -6.40
C ASN A 266 -30.40 6.36 -6.62
N GLN A 267 -29.78 5.18 -6.66
CA GLN A 267 -30.49 3.89 -6.86
C GLN A 267 -30.50 3.01 -5.61
N LYS A 268 -29.61 3.30 -4.66
CA LYS A 268 -29.43 2.50 -3.43
C LYS A 268 -30.68 2.40 -2.57
N ILE A 269 -31.04 1.20 -2.13
CA ILE A 269 -32.14 0.95 -1.18
C ILE A 269 -31.55 0.36 0.11
N GLU A 270 -32.00 0.86 1.27
CA GLU A 270 -31.62 0.34 2.59
C GLU A 270 -32.63 -0.74 3.06
N THR A 271 -32.08 -1.89 3.46
CA THR A 271 -32.81 -3.07 3.96
C THR A 271 -32.51 -3.28 5.44
N VAL A 272 -33.16 -2.50 6.31
CA VAL A 272 -32.77 -2.40 7.74
C VAL A 272 -32.94 -3.73 8.49
N SER A 273 -33.95 -4.54 8.12
CA SER A 273 -34.29 -5.78 8.83
C SER A 273 -33.20 -6.85 8.84
N ILE A 274 -32.33 -6.90 7.83
CA ILE A 274 -31.22 -7.87 7.81
C ILE A 274 -30.08 -7.47 8.76
N TYR A 275 -29.89 -6.19 9.07
CA TYR A 275 -28.76 -5.76 9.90
C TYR A 275 -28.95 -6.24 11.34
N ASP A 276 -30.15 -6.09 11.90
CA ASP A 276 -30.48 -6.58 13.25
C ASP A 276 -30.33 -8.11 13.33
N GLN A 277 -30.83 -8.83 12.32
CA GLN A 277 -30.67 -10.28 12.24
C GLN A 277 -29.20 -10.67 12.18
N LEU A 278 -28.40 -10.01 11.35
CA LEU A 278 -26.98 -10.31 11.20
C LEU A 278 -26.21 -10.07 12.50
N ILE A 279 -26.52 -9.02 13.24
CA ILE A 279 -25.92 -8.77 14.57
C ILE A 279 -26.31 -9.86 15.57
N LEU A 280 -27.57 -10.30 15.58
CA LEU A 280 -28.01 -11.40 16.45
C LEU A 280 -27.25 -12.71 16.13
N GLU A 281 -27.07 -13.00 14.85
CA GLU A 281 -26.35 -14.19 14.41
C GLU A 281 -24.86 -14.10 14.74
N LEU A 282 -24.22 -12.93 14.57
CA LEU A 282 -22.82 -12.69 14.94
C LEU A 282 -22.57 -12.76 16.46
N LYS A 283 -23.62 -12.58 17.28
CA LYS A 283 -23.56 -12.85 18.72
C LYS A 283 -23.59 -14.35 19.03
N ALA A 284 -24.34 -15.14 18.25
CA ALA A 284 -24.45 -16.58 18.41
C ALA A 284 -23.27 -17.36 17.82
N HIS A 285 -22.68 -16.84 16.74
CA HIS A 285 -21.67 -17.52 15.93
C HIS A 285 -20.44 -16.64 15.71
N GLN A 286 -19.24 -17.20 15.89
CA GLN A 286 -18.00 -16.46 15.66
C GLN A 286 -17.69 -16.25 14.17
N ARG A 287 -18.14 -17.18 13.32
CA ARG A 287 -17.87 -17.18 11.88
C ARG A 287 -19.17 -17.42 11.11
N ILE A 288 -19.50 -16.52 10.19
CA ILE A 288 -20.73 -16.55 9.40
C ILE A 288 -20.41 -16.43 7.91
N SER A 289 -21.07 -17.25 7.10
CA SER A 289 -21.02 -17.19 5.64
C SER A 289 -22.38 -16.74 5.12
N LEU A 290 -22.45 -15.52 4.61
CA LEU A 290 -23.64 -14.92 4.03
C LEU A 290 -23.61 -15.10 2.51
N THR A 291 -24.55 -15.87 1.97
CA THR A 291 -24.58 -16.19 0.55
C THR A 291 -25.81 -15.61 -0.15
N GLY A 292 -25.61 -15.15 -1.38
CA GLY A 292 -26.71 -14.65 -2.21
C GLY A 292 -26.42 -14.78 -3.69
N GLU A 293 -27.46 -15.06 -4.47
CA GLU A 293 -27.41 -15.15 -5.93
C GLU A 293 -26.82 -13.87 -6.58
N PRO A 294 -26.36 -13.95 -7.85
CA PRO A 294 -25.93 -12.77 -8.59
C PRO A 294 -26.98 -11.66 -8.55
N GLY A 295 -26.56 -10.44 -8.21
CA GLY A 295 -27.44 -9.28 -8.20
C GLY A 295 -28.33 -9.11 -6.96
N MET A 296 -28.21 -9.96 -5.93
CA MET A 296 -28.93 -9.83 -4.64
C MET A 296 -28.56 -8.60 -3.79
N GLY A 297 -27.71 -7.70 -4.28
CA GLY A 297 -27.30 -6.51 -3.53
C GLY A 297 -26.27 -6.75 -2.43
N LYS A 298 -25.42 -7.79 -2.55
CA LYS A 298 -24.30 -8.08 -1.61
C LYS A 298 -23.47 -6.84 -1.28
N SER A 299 -23.00 -6.14 -2.31
CA SER A 299 -22.16 -4.95 -2.14
C SER A 299 -22.91 -3.77 -1.53
N TRP A 300 -24.21 -3.62 -1.82
CA TRP A 300 -25.05 -2.64 -1.14
C TRP A 300 -25.25 -2.99 0.33
N LEU A 301 -25.41 -4.27 0.64
CA LEU A 301 -25.51 -4.77 2.01
C LEU A 301 -24.26 -4.44 2.80
N VAL A 302 -23.06 -4.67 2.26
CA VAL A 302 -21.78 -4.36 2.95
C VAL A 302 -21.66 -2.87 3.28
N GLU A 303 -21.90 -2.00 2.30
CA GLU A 303 -21.76 -0.55 2.52
C GLU A 303 -22.85 0.00 3.45
N ASN A 304 -24.10 -0.50 3.35
CA ASN A 304 -25.16 -0.12 4.28
C ASN A 304 -24.91 -0.66 5.69
N PHE A 305 -24.40 -1.89 5.80
CA PHE A 305 -24.07 -2.50 7.08
C PHE A 305 -22.93 -1.73 7.77
N LYS A 306 -21.90 -1.32 7.00
CA LYS A 306 -20.85 -0.42 7.51
C LYS A 306 -21.44 0.86 8.09
N LYS A 307 -22.34 1.54 7.36
CA LYS A 307 -23.02 2.75 7.83
C LYS A 307 -23.87 2.49 9.07
N TYR A 308 -24.54 1.34 9.15
CA TYR A 308 -25.35 0.93 10.30
C TYR A 308 -24.48 0.74 11.55
N VAL A 309 -23.36 0.01 11.45
CA VAL A 309 -22.47 -0.25 12.61
C VAL A 309 -21.66 0.98 13.03
N THR A 310 -21.39 1.95 12.14
CA THR A 310 -20.76 3.23 12.54
C THR A 310 -21.58 3.98 13.61
N GLY A 311 -22.88 3.73 13.72
CA GLY A 311 -23.73 4.27 14.79
C GLY A 311 -23.68 3.50 16.13
N THR A 312 -22.82 2.50 16.24
CA THR A 312 -22.71 1.57 17.38
C THR A 312 -21.27 1.52 17.93
N GLU A 313 -21.04 0.78 19.01
CA GLU A 313 -19.69 0.53 19.58
C GLU A 313 -18.94 -0.61 18.85
N ILE A 314 -19.42 -1.06 17.69
CA ILE A 314 -18.84 -2.16 16.93
C ILE A 314 -17.97 -1.61 15.79
N HIS A 315 -16.70 -2.03 15.77
CA HIS A 315 -15.79 -1.70 14.70
C HIS A 315 -15.96 -2.65 13.50
N LEU A 316 -15.69 -2.15 12.30
CA LEU A 316 -15.73 -2.96 11.08
C LEU A 316 -14.43 -2.81 10.31
N ILE A 317 -13.76 -3.94 10.09
CA ILE A 317 -12.61 -4.09 9.19
C ILE A 317 -13.03 -4.96 8.01
N ARG A 318 -12.46 -4.74 6.83
CA ARG A 318 -12.89 -5.42 5.60
C ARG A 318 -11.78 -5.66 4.59
N HIS A 319 -12.01 -6.70 3.80
CA HIS A 319 -11.30 -6.92 2.55
C HIS A 319 -12.29 -7.26 1.44
N LEU A 320 -12.20 -6.53 0.34
CA LEU A 320 -12.98 -6.71 -0.88
C LEU A 320 -12.10 -7.42 -1.91
N CYS A 321 -12.43 -8.68 -2.21
CA CYS A 321 -11.79 -9.46 -3.28
C CYS A 321 -12.23 -8.98 -4.68
N TYR A 322 -13.26 -8.13 -4.75
CA TYR A 322 -13.77 -7.50 -5.96
C TYR A 322 -14.49 -6.19 -5.64
N THR A 323 -14.36 -5.19 -6.50
CA THR A 323 -15.09 -3.91 -6.40
C THR A 323 -15.89 -3.61 -7.65
N ASP A 324 -15.23 -3.47 -8.80
CA ASP A 324 -15.92 -3.29 -10.07
C ASP A 324 -15.10 -3.82 -11.27
N LEU A 325 -15.66 -3.64 -12.46
CA LEU A 325 -15.04 -4.09 -13.71
C LEU A 325 -13.80 -3.30 -14.13
N ASN A 326 -13.68 -2.05 -13.66
CA ASN A 326 -12.66 -1.10 -14.07
C ASN A 326 -11.56 -0.95 -13.00
N ASP A 327 -11.68 -1.66 -11.89
CA ASP A 327 -10.74 -1.67 -10.78
C ASP A 327 -9.35 -2.07 -11.25
N GLN A 328 -8.41 -1.14 -11.06
CA GLN A 328 -7.01 -1.32 -11.41
C GLN A 328 -6.31 -2.35 -10.52
N PHE A 329 -6.87 -2.63 -9.33
CA PHE A 329 -6.30 -3.54 -8.35
C PHE A 329 -6.89 -4.96 -8.40
N GLN A 330 -7.57 -5.34 -9.49
CA GLN A 330 -8.20 -6.68 -9.60
C GLN A 330 -7.21 -7.82 -9.33
N LYS A 331 -5.96 -7.70 -9.79
CA LYS A 331 -4.92 -8.71 -9.57
C LYS A 331 -4.44 -8.71 -8.12
N GLU A 332 -4.28 -7.54 -7.52
CA GLU A 332 -3.80 -7.37 -6.15
C GLU A 332 -4.83 -7.86 -5.14
N ARG A 333 -6.13 -7.55 -5.34
CA ARG A 333 -7.22 -7.94 -4.43
C ARG A 333 -7.33 -9.44 -4.18
N ILE A 334 -6.95 -10.26 -5.15
CA ILE A 334 -7.07 -11.72 -5.02
C ILE A 334 -5.83 -12.35 -4.35
N GLN A 335 -4.79 -11.58 -4.04
CA GLN A 335 -3.55 -12.11 -3.44
C GLN A 335 -3.63 -12.15 -1.91
N ILE A 336 -3.12 -13.23 -1.33
CA ILE A 336 -3.06 -13.46 0.12
C ILE A 336 -2.30 -12.33 0.84
N ASN A 337 -1.18 -11.89 0.29
CA ASN A 337 -0.37 -10.83 0.92
C ASN A 337 -1.12 -9.50 1.01
N VAL A 338 -1.90 -9.17 -0.02
CA VAL A 338 -2.74 -7.97 -0.05
C VAL A 338 -3.95 -8.14 0.87
N PHE A 339 -4.52 -9.34 0.97
CA PHE A 339 -5.54 -9.67 1.97
C PHE A 339 -5.04 -9.37 3.39
N TYR A 340 -3.85 -9.85 3.77
CA TYR A 340 -3.26 -9.55 5.08
C TYR A 340 -2.98 -8.05 5.26
N ALA A 341 -2.39 -7.41 4.25
CA ALA A 341 -2.05 -5.99 4.30
C ALA A 341 -3.25 -5.08 4.54
N ASN A 342 -4.37 -5.31 3.84
CA ASN A 342 -5.59 -4.53 4.03
C ASN A 342 -6.13 -4.65 5.44
N LEU A 343 -6.18 -5.88 5.97
CA LEU A 343 -6.66 -6.13 7.33
C LEU A 343 -5.73 -5.51 8.37
N ILE A 344 -4.41 -5.69 8.24
CA ILE A 344 -3.42 -5.08 9.15
C ILE A 344 -3.54 -3.55 9.14
N LYS A 345 -3.62 -2.92 7.96
CA LYS A 345 -3.76 -1.48 7.83
C LYS A 345 -5.02 -0.97 8.53
N GLU A 346 -6.17 -1.59 8.26
CA GLU A 346 -7.44 -1.13 8.84
C GLU A 346 -7.51 -1.38 10.35
N ILE A 347 -6.95 -2.50 10.84
CA ILE A 347 -6.80 -2.77 12.29
C ILE A 347 -5.96 -1.68 12.95
N LEU A 348 -4.81 -1.31 12.37
CA LEU A 348 -3.93 -0.31 12.97
C LEU A 348 -4.45 1.13 12.84
N ASP A 349 -5.30 1.40 11.86
CA ASP A 349 -6.01 2.67 11.75
C ASP A 349 -7.08 2.83 12.85
N ILE A 350 -7.76 1.73 13.22
CA ILE A 350 -8.77 1.70 14.28
C ILE A 350 -8.13 1.58 15.67
N PHE A 351 -7.12 0.72 15.81
CA PHE A 351 -6.42 0.41 17.05
C PHE A 351 -4.91 0.71 16.97
N PRO A 352 -4.48 1.99 16.93
CA PRO A 352 -3.07 2.35 16.72
C PRO A 352 -2.10 1.78 17.76
N LYS A 353 -2.58 1.54 18.99
CA LYS A 353 -1.77 0.96 20.08
C LYS A 353 -1.33 -0.48 19.80
N LEU A 354 -2.05 -1.22 18.96
CA LEU A 354 -1.69 -2.60 18.63
C LEU A 354 -0.42 -2.68 17.76
N LYS A 355 0.07 -1.55 17.24
CA LYS A 355 1.35 -1.49 16.52
C LYS A 355 2.51 -2.03 17.36
N ASP A 356 2.48 -1.81 18.68
CA ASP A 356 3.50 -2.29 19.62
C ASP A 356 3.47 -3.82 19.82
N SER A 357 2.40 -4.49 19.38
CA SER A 357 2.26 -5.95 19.44
C SER A 357 2.89 -6.66 18.25
N LYS A 358 3.29 -5.92 17.20
CA LYS A 358 3.92 -6.48 16.01
C LYS A 358 5.36 -6.89 16.30
N ALA A 359 5.76 -8.07 15.84
CA ALA A 359 7.15 -8.49 15.89
C ALA A 359 7.96 -7.88 14.74
N LYS A 360 7.31 -7.76 13.57
CA LYS A 360 7.85 -7.18 12.33
C LYS A 360 7.03 -5.95 11.95
N VAL A 361 7.59 -4.78 12.24
CA VAL A 361 6.89 -3.48 12.25
C VAL A 361 6.11 -3.19 10.99
N TYR A 362 6.70 -3.35 9.80
CA TYR A 362 6.05 -3.04 8.52
C TYR A 362 5.69 -4.27 7.69
N ALA A 363 5.80 -5.47 8.26
CA ALA A 363 5.45 -6.70 7.54
C ALA A 363 3.95 -6.99 7.58
N SER A 364 3.48 -7.57 6.46
CA SER A 364 2.13 -8.04 6.22
C SER A 364 2.12 -9.53 5.91
N ASP A 365 2.12 -10.34 6.96
CA ASP A 365 2.01 -11.79 6.87
C ASP A 365 0.94 -12.32 7.84
N LEU A 366 0.67 -13.63 7.78
CA LEU A 366 -0.33 -14.28 8.63
C LEU A 366 0.03 -14.19 10.13
N GLU A 367 1.31 -14.27 10.46
CA GLU A 367 1.78 -14.24 11.85
C GLU A 367 1.48 -12.87 12.47
N GLU A 368 1.84 -11.80 11.76
CA GLU A 368 1.56 -10.43 12.15
C GLU A 368 0.07 -10.13 12.24
N LEU A 369 -0.72 -10.59 11.28
CA LEU A 369 -2.18 -10.42 11.33
C LEU A 369 -2.78 -11.14 12.55
N ASN A 370 -2.34 -12.37 12.84
CA ASN A 370 -2.83 -13.13 13.99
C ASN A 370 -2.41 -12.52 15.33
N LEU A 371 -1.20 -11.96 15.45
CA LEU A 371 -0.80 -11.18 16.63
C LEU A 371 -1.79 -10.04 16.88
N LEU A 372 -2.13 -9.28 15.84
CA LEU A 372 -3.08 -8.17 15.96
C LEU A 372 -4.51 -8.65 16.27
N LEU A 373 -5.03 -9.62 15.52
CA LEU A 373 -6.39 -10.14 15.69
C LEU A 373 -6.62 -10.76 17.08
N SER A 374 -5.59 -11.39 17.65
CA SER A 374 -5.65 -11.97 19.00
C SER A 374 -5.58 -10.92 20.11
N ALA A 375 -5.04 -9.73 19.83
CA ALA A 375 -4.88 -8.63 20.78
C ALA A 375 -6.07 -7.65 20.81
N ILE A 376 -7.00 -7.72 19.86
CA ILE A 376 -8.22 -6.89 19.86
C ILE A 376 -9.12 -7.27 21.04
N ASP A 377 -9.50 -6.29 21.84
CA ASP A 377 -10.35 -6.42 23.03
C ASP A 377 -11.71 -5.68 22.93
N GLU A 378 -12.02 -5.10 21.76
CA GLU A 378 -13.27 -4.40 21.46
C GLU A 378 -14.10 -5.13 20.39
N GLU A 379 -15.43 -5.02 20.43
CA GLU A 379 -16.33 -5.69 19.47
C GLU A 379 -15.98 -5.29 18.03
N THR A 380 -15.58 -6.26 17.22
CA THR A 380 -15.08 -6.02 15.86
C THR A 380 -15.63 -7.06 14.89
N ILE A 381 -16.06 -6.63 13.72
CA ILE A 381 -16.51 -7.50 12.63
C ILE A 381 -15.49 -7.40 11.49
N LEU A 382 -14.92 -8.54 11.11
CA LEU A 382 -14.07 -8.71 9.94
C LEU A 382 -14.91 -9.19 8.76
N VAL A 383 -15.05 -8.35 7.73
CA VAL A 383 -15.85 -8.63 6.53
C VAL A 383 -14.95 -9.03 5.36
N ILE A 384 -15.26 -10.15 4.70
CA ILE A 384 -14.58 -10.60 3.49
C ILE A 384 -15.61 -10.75 2.39
N ASP A 385 -15.60 -9.87 1.40
CA ASP A 385 -16.60 -9.83 0.34
C ASP A 385 -16.01 -10.21 -1.02
N GLY A 386 -16.79 -10.95 -1.82
CA GLY A 386 -16.48 -11.26 -3.21
C GLY A 386 -15.51 -12.43 -3.39
N ILE A 387 -15.44 -13.36 -2.44
CA ILE A 387 -14.58 -14.57 -2.55
C ILE A 387 -14.85 -15.33 -3.86
N ASP A 388 -16.10 -15.35 -4.33
CA ASP A 388 -16.48 -15.97 -5.59
C ASP A 388 -15.89 -15.32 -6.86
N HIS A 389 -15.26 -14.15 -6.74
CA HIS A 389 -14.58 -13.49 -7.85
C HIS A 389 -13.12 -13.91 -7.99
N ILE A 390 -12.48 -14.47 -6.96
CA ILE A 390 -11.04 -14.80 -6.95
C ILE A 390 -10.68 -15.66 -8.16
N GLU A 391 -11.36 -16.79 -8.30
CA GLU A 391 -11.10 -17.74 -9.38
C GLU A 391 -11.42 -17.16 -10.76
N ARG A 392 -12.49 -16.38 -10.83
CA ARG A 392 -12.97 -15.78 -12.08
C ARG A 392 -11.95 -14.79 -12.63
N ILE A 393 -11.43 -13.92 -11.76
CA ILE A 393 -10.39 -12.95 -12.12
C ILE A 393 -9.13 -13.70 -12.54
N TYR A 394 -8.70 -14.69 -11.75
CA TYR A 394 -7.50 -15.48 -12.04
C TYR A 394 -7.55 -16.15 -13.43
N GLN A 395 -8.69 -16.75 -13.79
CA GLN A 395 -8.87 -17.41 -15.09
C GLN A 395 -9.05 -16.40 -16.22
N PHE A 396 -9.96 -15.44 -16.09
CA PHE A 396 -10.31 -14.50 -17.16
C PHE A 396 -9.10 -13.66 -17.59
N ARG A 397 -8.32 -13.18 -16.62
CA ARG A 397 -7.11 -12.36 -16.85
C ARG A 397 -5.87 -13.20 -17.17
N ASN A 398 -5.99 -14.53 -17.24
CA ASN A 398 -4.88 -15.45 -17.47
C ASN A 398 -3.70 -15.21 -16.50
N LEU A 399 -4.00 -14.97 -15.22
CA LEU A 399 -3.00 -14.59 -14.21
C LEU A 399 -2.07 -15.75 -13.82
N SER A 400 -2.32 -16.97 -14.31
CA SER A 400 -1.41 -18.11 -14.12
C SER A 400 -0.01 -17.91 -14.69
N VAL A 401 0.17 -16.91 -15.56
CA VAL A 401 1.50 -16.52 -16.07
C VAL A 401 2.32 -15.80 -14.98
N ASP A 402 1.65 -15.12 -14.05
CA ASP A 402 2.26 -14.25 -13.05
C ASP A 402 2.16 -14.78 -11.62
N LEU A 403 1.07 -15.48 -11.30
CA LEU A 403 0.69 -15.87 -9.95
C LEU A 403 0.48 -17.39 -9.88
N LYS A 404 0.94 -17.99 -8.80
CA LYS A 404 0.61 -19.37 -8.45
C LYS A 404 -0.72 -19.42 -7.74
N ARG A 405 -1.40 -20.57 -7.85
CA ARG A 405 -2.63 -20.88 -7.10
C ARG A 405 -2.50 -20.66 -5.60
N SER A 406 -1.36 -21.03 -5.02
CA SER A 406 -1.09 -20.86 -3.59
C SER A 406 -1.03 -19.40 -3.14
N GLU A 407 -0.83 -18.45 -4.06
CA GLU A 407 -0.72 -17.02 -3.74
C GLU A 407 -2.10 -16.34 -3.69
N ILE A 408 -3.15 -17.02 -4.15
CA ILE A 408 -4.54 -16.50 -4.21
C ILE A 408 -5.53 -17.30 -3.36
N ASP A 409 -5.03 -18.26 -2.58
CA ASP A 409 -5.83 -19.16 -1.73
C ASP A 409 -6.28 -18.46 -0.43
N ILE A 410 -7.11 -17.42 -0.60
CA ILE A 410 -7.66 -16.63 0.51
C ILE A 410 -8.59 -17.49 1.38
N LEU A 411 -9.29 -18.48 0.82
CA LEU A 411 -10.14 -19.41 1.58
C LEU A 411 -9.33 -20.13 2.67
N HIS A 412 -8.19 -20.71 2.30
CA HIS A 412 -7.30 -21.34 3.28
C HIS A 412 -6.69 -20.32 4.26
N ALA A 413 -6.37 -19.12 3.80
CA ALA A 413 -5.87 -18.05 4.66
C ALA A 413 -6.89 -17.66 5.75
N ILE A 414 -8.18 -17.60 5.41
CA ILE A 414 -9.28 -17.32 6.36
C ILE A 414 -9.34 -18.37 7.47
N ASN A 415 -9.20 -19.64 7.13
CA ASN A 415 -9.27 -20.72 8.11
C ASN A 415 -8.16 -20.62 9.17
N LYS A 416 -6.98 -20.12 8.78
CA LYS A 416 -5.82 -19.95 9.66
C LYS A 416 -5.86 -18.72 10.56
N LEU A 417 -6.88 -17.86 10.42
CA LEU A 417 -7.02 -16.70 11.29
C LEU A 417 -7.33 -17.13 12.72
N THR A 418 -6.64 -16.52 13.69
CA THR A 418 -6.81 -16.76 15.13
C THR A 418 -7.35 -15.51 15.83
N PRO A 419 -8.63 -15.15 15.61
CA PRO A 419 -9.25 -13.99 16.23
C PRO A 419 -9.44 -14.14 17.74
N SER A 420 -9.41 -13.01 18.46
CA SER A 420 -9.91 -12.95 19.84
C SER A 420 -11.42 -13.23 19.90
N PRO A 421 -12.00 -13.48 21.09
CA PRO A 421 -13.45 -13.67 21.24
C PRO A 421 -14.30 -12.46 20.79
N PHE A 422 -13.71 -11.26 20.77
CA PHE A 422 -14.34 -10.00 20.38
C PHE A 422 -14.41 -9.80 18.86
N VAL A 423 -13.60 -10.55 18.10
CA VAL A 423 -13.58 -10.47 16.64
C VAL A 423 -14.48 -11.56 16.04
N LYS A 424 -15.47 -11.13 15.27
CA LYS A 424 -16.37 -12.00 14.48
C LYS A 424 -15.99 -11.92 13.00
N ILE A 425 -16.07 -13.04 12.28
CA ILE A 425 -15.74 -13.10 10.85
C ILE A 425 -17.02 -13.29 10.03
N LEU A 426 -17.23 -12.41 9.07
CA LEU A 426 -18.34 -12.43 8.12
C LEU A 426 -17.79 -12.56 6.69
N SER A 427 -17.99 -13.73 6.08
CA SER A 427 -17.72 -13.97 4.67
C SER A 427 -18.98 -13.71 3.85
N ILE A 428 -18.87 -13.00 2.73
CA ILE A 428 -19.98 -12.65 1.84
C ILE A 428 -19.62 -13.07 0.42
N SER A 429 -20.47 -13.88 -0.21
CA SER A 429 -20.14 -14.50 -1.49
C SER A 429 -21.38 -14.94 -2.28
N GLN A 430 -21.21 -15.21 -3.58
CA GLN A 430 -22.17 -16.05 -4.31
C GLN A 430 -22.06 -17.51 -3.83
N PRO A 431 -23.14 -18.31 -3.95
CA PRO A 431 -23.05 -19.74 -3.66
C PRO A 431 -22.07 -20.39 -4.65
N ILE A 432 -20.90 -20.78 -4.15
CA ILE A 432 -19.88 -21.55 -4.86
C ILE A 432 -19.55 -22.80 -4.05
N THR A 433 -19.09 -23.84 -4.73
CA THR A 433 -18.77 -25.14 -4.11
C THR A 433 -17.65 -25.05 -3.08
N GLU A 434 -16.71 -24.14 -3.30
CA GLU A 434 -15.49 -23.93 -2.53
C GLU A 434 -15.76 -23.34 -1.14
N LEU A 435 -16.94 -22.74 -0.91
CA LEU A 435 -17.31 -22.24 0.43
C LEU A 435 -17.44 -23.35 1.48
N VAL A 436 -17.59 -24.61 1.06
CA VAL A 436 -17.58 -25.76 1.99
C VAL A 436 -16.23 -25.98 2.66
N GLU A 437 -15.17 -25.37 2.11
CA GLU A 437 -13.82 -25.40 2.68
C GLU A 437 -13.66 -24.46 3.87
N LEU A 438 -14.62 -23.54 4.10
CA LEU A 438 -14.57 -22.63 5.25
C LEU A 438 -14.94 -23.34 6.56
N ASP A 439 -13.98 -23.40 7.48
CA ASP A 439 -14.11 -24.15 8.73
C ASP A 439 -14.99 -23.41 9.76
N HIS A 440 -16.01 -24.11 10.24
CA HIS A 440 -16.92 -23.67 11.30
C HIS A 440 -17.75 -22.42 10.99
N PHE A 441 -18.05 -22.19 9.71
CA PHE A 441 -18.93 -21.09 9.29
C PHE A 441 -20.41 -21.49 9.39
N HIS A 442 -21.21 -20.65 10.06
CA HIS A 442 -22.66 -20.75 10.02
C HIS A 442 -23.19 -20.09 8.73
N SER A 443 -23.96 -20.82 7.92
CA SER A 443 -24.45 -20.32 6.63
C SER A 443 -25.79 -19.60 6.76
N ILE A 444 -25.87 -18.39 6.22
CA ILE A 444 -27.07 -17.57 6.14
C ILE A 444 -27.31 -17.17 4.68
N LEU A 445 -28.58 -17.12 4.27
CA LEU A 445 -28.96 -16.61 2.95
C LEU A 445 -29.33 -15.14 3.03
N ILE A 446 -28.90 -14.36 2.05
CA ILE A 446 -29.39 -13.00 1.85
C ILE A 446 -30.87 -13.10 1.48
N PRO A 447 -31.77 -12.43 2.23
CA PRO A 447 -33.19 -12.43 1.94
C PRO A 447 -33.45 -11.70 0.63
N ARG A 448 -34.46 -12.20 -0.09
CA ARG A 448 -35.02 -11.52 -1.25
C ARG A 448 -35.64 -10.18 -0.83
N TRP A 449 -35.65 -9.20 -1.72
CA TRP A 449 -36.42 -7.99 -1.50
C TRP A 449 -37.89 -8.32 -1.32
N ALA A 450 -38.52 -7.69 -0.32
CA ALA A 450 -39.96 -7.76 -0.18
C ALA A 450 -40.62 -6.71 -1.09
N HIS A 451 -41.93 -6.80 -1.21
CA HIS A 451 -42.73 -5.90 -2.03
C HIS A 451 -42.47 -4.41 -1.72
N SER A 452 -42.28 -4.06 -0.43
CA SER A 452 -41.98 -2.69 0.02
C SER A 452 -40.67 -2.13 -0.53
N GLU A 453 -39.64 -2.95 -0.72
CA GLU A 453 -38.37 -2.53 -1.34
C GLU A 453 -38.57 -2.22 -2.82
N ILE A 454 -39.42 -3.01 -3.50
CA ILE A 454 -39.74 -2.81 -4.91
C ILE A 454 -40.51 -1.50 -5.12
N GLU A 455 -41.53 -1.23 -4.30
CA GLU A 455 -42.26 0.05 -4.32
C GLU A 455 -41.32 1.25 -4.08
N ARG A 456 -40.43 1.15 -3.08
CA ARG A 456 -39.44 2.19 -2.79
C ARG A 456 -38.47 2.40 -3.96
N TYR A 457 -38.04 1.32 -4.62
CA TYR A 457 -37.16 1.41 -5.78
C TYR A 457 -37.84 2.08 -6.98
N LEU A 458 -39.08 1.69 -7.31
CA LEU A 458 -39.86 2.31 -8.38
C LEU A 458 -40.06 3.82 -8.15
N ASN A 459 -40.44 4.21 -6.93
CA ASN A 459 -40.57 5.62 -6.54
C ASN A 459 -39.24 6.36 -6.73
N LYS A 460 -38.12 5.78 -6.28
CA LYS A 460 -36.78 6.38 -6.43
C LYS A 460 -36.36 6.55 -7.90
N CYS A 461 -36.81 5.64 -8.78
CA CYS A 461 -36.63 5.73 -10.22
C CYS A 461 -37.61 6.69 -10.92
N GLY A 462 -38.57 7.28 -10.19
CA GLY A 462 -39.60 8.17 -10.74
C GLY A 462 -40.66 7.42 -11.56
N ILE A 463 -40.87 6.12 -11.31
CA ILE A 463 -41.87 5.31 -11.99
C ILE A 463 -43.12 5.21 -11.11
N GLU A 464 -44.26 5.63 -11.64
CA GLU A 464 -45.55 5.54 -10.94
C GLU A 464 -46.03 4.08 -10.84
N ASP A 465 -46.53 3.70 -9.66
CA ASP A 465 -47.08 2.37 -9.40
C ASP A 465 -48.52 2.24 -9.90
N GLN A 466 -48.66 2.33 -11.22
CA GLN A 466 -49.93 2.28 -11.94
C GLN A 466 -50.49 0.86 -12.08
N LEU A 467 -51.77 0.75 -12.44
CA LEU A 467 -52.39 -0.53 -12.79
C LEU A 467 -51.90 -0.99 -14.17
N VAL A 468 -51.42 -2.23 -14.26
CA VAL A 468 -50.94 -2.84 -15.51
C VAL A 468 -51.82 -3.99 -15.99
N ALA A 469 -52.63 -4.56 -15.11
CA ALA A 469 -53.67 -5.55 -15.43
C ALA A 469 -54.93 -5.26 -14.58
N ASP A 470 -56.04 -5.93 -14.88
CA ASP A 470 -57.25 -5.84 -14.06
C ASP A 470 -56.92 -6.17 -12.59
N ASP A 471 -57.03 -5.16 -11.72
CA ASP A 471 -56.76 -5.19 -10.27
C ASP A 471 -55.30 -5.46 -9.82
N GLN A 472 -54.29 -5.38 -10.68
CA GLN A 472 -52.87 -5.56 -10.30
C GLN A 472 -52.00 -4.32 -10.58
N LYS A 473 -51.33 -3.82 -9.54
CA LYS A 473 -50.34 -2.73 -9.66
C LYS A 473 -49.02 -3.21 -10.26
N LEU A 474 -48.27 -2.31 -10.87
CA LEU A 474 -46.95 -2.59 -11.45
C LEU A 474 -45.99 -3.22 -10.43
N SER A 475 -45.90 -2.69 -9.22
CA SER A 475 -45.08 -3.20 -8.13
C SER A 475 -45.41 -4.66 -7.79
N GLN A 476 -46.69 -5.03 -7.78
CA GLN A 476 -47.17 -6.39 -7.49
C GLN A 476 -46.85 -7.35 -8.64
N TYR A 477 -46.98 -6.88 -9.88
CA TYR A 477 -46.58 -7.66 -11.05
C TYR A 477 -45.07 -7.90 -11.07
N LEU A 478 -44.28 -6.85 -10.83
CA LEU A 478 -42.83 -6.95 -10.82
C LEU A 478 -42.32 -7.83 -9.69
N ASP A 479 -42.93 -7.81 -8.50
CA ASP A 479 -42.58 -8.71 -7.40
C ASP A 479 -42.61 -10.19 -7.81
N GLN A 480 -43.69 -10.60 -8.49
CA GLN A 480 -43.83 -11.95 -9.04
C GLN A 480 -42.85 -12.23 -10.19
N LYS A 481 -42.53 -11.21 -10.98
CA LYS A 481 -41.63 -11.33 -12.14
C LYS A 481 -40.17 -11.48 -11.73
N VAL A 482 -39.73 -10.68 -10.75
CA VAL A 482 -38.33 -10.57 -10.34
C VAL A 482 -37.96 -11.47 -9.16
N CYS A 483 -38.96 -12.02 -8.47
CA CYS A 483 -38.78 -12.87 -7.29
C CYS A 483 -37.85 -12.21 -6.25
N GLY A 484 -38.00 -10.90 -6.06
CA GLY A 484 -37.16 -10.09 -5.16
C GLY A 484 -35.69 -9.94 -5.55
N ASN A 485 -35.28 -10.16 -6.81
CA ASN A 485 -33.93 -9.87 -7.30
C ASN A 485 -33.75 -8.38 -7.69
N PRO A 486 -32.89 -7.61 -6.97
CA PRO A 486 -32.68 -6.18 -7.22
C PRO A 486 -32.07 -5.87 -8.59
N LEU A 487 -31.05 -6.63 -9.02
CA LEU A 487 -30.42 -6.42 -10.32
C LEU A 487 -31.39 -6.69 -11.46
N TYR A 488 -32.24 -7.71 -11.30
CA TYR A 488 -33.22 -8.03 -12.32
C TYR A 488 -34.31 -6.96 -12.40
N LEU A 489 -34.79 -6.48 -11.25
CA LEU A 489 -35.71 -5.35 -11.17
C LEU A 489 -35.13 -4.13 -11.88
N ARG A 490 -33.86 -3.80 -11.66
CA ARG A 490 -33.17 -2.73 -12.40
C ARG A 490 -33.24 -2.94 -13.91
N TYR A 491 -32.95 -4.15 -14.40
CA TYR A 491 -32.98 -4.41 -15.84
C TYR A 491 -34.36 -4.22 -16.44
N ILE A 492 -35.42 -4.69 -15.78
CA ILE A 492 -36.80 -4.48 -16.23
C ILE A 492 -37.14 -2.99 -16.20
N VAL A 493 -36.77 -2.27 -15.13
CA VAL A 493 -36.98 -0.84 -15.00
C VAL A 493 -36.31 -0.06 -16.13
N GLU A 494 -35.06 -0.38 -16.50
CA GLU A 494 -34.36 0.26 -17.62
C GLU A 494 -35.02 -0.01 -18.98
N GLU A 495 -35.65 -1.17 -19.18
CA GLU A 495 -36.42 -1.46 -20.40
C GLU A 495 -37.70 -0.63 -20.49
N ILE A 496 -38.40 -0.42 -19.38
CA ILE A 496 -39.70 0.27 -19.38
C ILE A 496 -39.62 1.78 -19.19
N GLN A 497 -38.52 2.32 -18.63
CA GLN A 497 -38.40 3.73 -18.25
C GLN A 497 -38.54 4.72 -19.41
N ASN A 498 -38.37 4.28 -20.66
CA ASN A 498 -38.47 5.14 -21.84
C ASN A 498 -39.68 4.82 -22.72
N LEU A 499 -40.57 3.94 -22.27
CA LEU A 499 -41.82 3.67 -22.95
C LEU A 499 -42.81 4.81 -22.67
N GLU A 500 -43.57 5.21 -23.69
CA GLU A 500 -44.64 6.21 -23.52
C GLU A 500 -45.75 5.70 -22.58
N SER A 501 -46.02 4.39 -22.61
CA SER A 501 -46.95 3.71 -21.70
C SER A 501 -46.41 2.34 -21.34
N ILE A 502 -46.52 1.96 -20.06
CA ILE A 502 -46.21 0.60 -19.60
C ILE A 502 -47.48 -0.25 -19.75
N ASP A 503 -47.47 -1.18 -20.71
CA ASP A 503 -48.57 -2.12 -20.90
C ASP A 503 -48.18 -3.56 -20.49
N LEU A 504 -49.20 -4.40 -20.31
CA LEU A 504 -49.02 -5.79 -19.90
C LEU A 504 -48.33 -6.64 -20.97
N GLU A 505 -48.54 -6.35 -22.26
CA GLU A 505 -48.00 -7.14 -23.36
C GLU A 505 -46.48 -7.06 -23.40
N HIS A 506 -45.91 -5.86 -23.24
CA HIS A 506 -44.46 -5.67 -23.16
C HIS A 506 -43.87 -6.39 -21.94
N LEU A 507 -44.51 -6.27 -20.77
CA LEU A 507 -44.07 -6.93 -19.54
C LEU A 507 -44.14 -8.46 -19.63
N GLN A 508 -45.10 -9.02 -20.38
CA GLN A 508 -45.23 -10.46 -20.59
C GLN A 508 -44.11 -11.03 -21.48
N GLN A 509 -43.58 -10.26 -22.43
CA GLN A 509 -42.48 -10.69 -23.30
C GLN A 509 -41.16 -10.84 -22.55
N ILE A 510 -40.96 -10.08 -21.47
CA ILE A 510 -39.79 -10.22 -20.61
C ILE A 510 -39.89 -11.56 -19.86
N PRO A 511 -38.82 -12.39 -19.83
CA PRO A 511 -38.84 -13.65 -19.10
C PRO A 511 -39.14 -13.50 -17.59
N HIS A 512 -39.47 -14.59 -16.91
CA HIS A 512 -39.46 -14.60 -15.44
C HIS A 512 -38.02 -14.80 -14.93
N TYR A 513 -37.76 -14.38 -13.69
CA TYR A 513 -36.48 -14.62 -13.05
C TYR A 513 -36.18 -16.12 -12.93
N ASP A 514 -34.96 -16.52 -13.30
CA ASP A 514 -34.54 -17.91 -13.43
C ASP A 514 -33.38 -18.30 -12.48
N ALA A 515 -33.21 -17.59 -11.35
CA ALA A 515 -32.15 -17.83 -10.37
C ALA A 515 -30.71 -17.71 -10.94
N GLY A 516 -30.53 -16.87 -11.97
CA GLY A 516 -29.23 -16.69 -12.61
C GLY A 516 -29.15 -15.64 -13.72
N LEU A 517 -30.28 -15.02 -14.10
CA LEU A 517 -30.42 -14.03 -15.18
C LEU A 517 -30.17 -14.59 -16.59
N LYS A 518 -30.02 -15.91 -16.74
CA LYS A 518 -29.63 -16.54 -18.00
C LYS A 518 -30.73 -16.39 -19.05
N GLY A 519 -31.98 -16.65 -18.69
CA GLY A 519 -33.14 -16.48 -19.55
C GLY A 519 -33.30 -15.04 -20.00
N TYR A 520 -33.04 -14.08 -19.10
CA TYR A 520 -33.05 -12.66 -19.45
C TYR A 520 -31.94 -12.29 -20.43
N TYR A 521 -30.71 -12.76 -20.21
CA TYR A 521 -29.61 -12.49 -21.14
C TYR A 521 -29.84 -13.15 -22.51
N GLN A 522 -30.42 -14.35 -22.57
CA GLN A 522 -30.83 -14.97 -23.82
C GLN A 522 -31.89 -14.15 -24.56
N TYR A 523 -32.91 -13.68 -23.82
CA TYR A 523 -33.92 -12.78 -24.35
C TYR A 523 -33.29 -11.50 -24.91
N LEU A 524 -32.42 -10.85 -24.15
CA LEU A 524 -31.75 -9.62 -24.56
C LEU A 524 -30.90 -9.82 -25.82
N LEU A 525 -30.09 -10.88 -25.87
CA LEU A 525 -29.26 -11.18 -27.04
C LEU A 525 -30.08 -11.60 -28.25
N SER A 526 -31.25 -12.22 -28.06
CA SER A 526 -32.14 -12.59 -29.18
C SER A 526 -32.69 -11.37 -29.94
N LYS A 527 -32.72 -10.18 -29.30
CA LYS A 527 -33.09 -8.90 -29.93
C LYS A 527 -31.95 -8.34 -30.80
N LEU A 528 -30.71 -8.81 -30.63
CA LEU A 528 -29.57 -8.38 -31.44
C LEU A 528 -29.58 -9.08 -32.81
N SER A 529 -29.30 -8.33 -33.87
CA SER A 529 -29.29 -8.87 -35.24
C SER A 529 -28.06 -9.73 -35.50
N LEU A 530 -28.13 -11.06 -35.35
CA LEU A 530 -27.14 -12.11 -35.73
C LEU A 530 -25.63 -11.89 -35.43
N LYS A 531 -25.23 -10.76 -34.83
CA LYS A 531 -23.85 -10.36 -34.60
C LYS A 531 -23.70 -9.92 -33.15
N GLU A 532 -23.13 -10.82 -32.36
CA GLU A 532 -22.88 -10.61 -30.94
C GLU A 532 -21.50 -9.95 -30.71
N GLN A 533 -20.91 -9.26 -31.69
CA GLN A 533 -19.56 -8.71 -31.50
C GLN A 533 -19.52 -7.64 -30.41
N ILE A 534 -20.49 -6.73 -30.38
CA ILE A 534 -20.54 -5.64 -29.40
C ILE A 534 -20.58 -6.16 -27.95
N PRO A 535 -21.49 -7.08 -27.55
CA PRO A 535 -21.46 -7.61 -26.19
C PRO A 535 -20.19 -8.41 -25.89
N ARG A 536 -19.54 -9.03 -26.89
CA ARG A 536 -18.23 -9.71 -26.72
C ARG A 536 -17.11 -8.71 -26.45
N ILE A 537 -17.02 -7.63 -27.21
CA ILE A 537 -16.01 -6.57 -26.99
C ILE A 537 -16.22 -5.88 -25.66
N LEU A 538 -17.46 -5.50 -25.32
CA LEU A 538 -17.79 -4.92 -24.02
C LEU A 538 -17.46 -5.85 -22.85
N SER A 539 -17.52 -7.18 -23.08
CA SER A 539 -17.11 -8.20 -22.09
C SER A 539 -15.59 -8.34 -21.97
N GLY A 540 -14.84 -7.94 -23.00
CA GLY A 540 -13.38 -7.97 -23.01
C GLY A 540 -12.70 -6.77 -22.37
N ILE A 541 -13.39 -5.64 -22.29
CA ILE A 541 -12.81 -4.36 -21.85
C ILE A 541 -13.11 -4.01 -20.40
N ASN A 542 -12.17 -3.37 -19.71
CA ASN A 542 -12.26 -2.84 -18.35
C ASN A 542 -12.22 -1.30 -18.29
N PHE A 543 -12.67 -0.67 -19.38
CA PHE A 543 -12.75 0.77 -19.54
C PHE A 543 -13.96 1.09 -20.40
N SER A 544 -14.38 2.35 -20.41
CA SER A 544 -15.52 2.82 -21.18
C SER A 544 -15.12 3.07 -22.63
N VAL A 545 -15.94 2.64 -23.59
CA VAL A 545 -15.71 2.84 -25.04
C VAL A 545 -16.83 3.65 -25.68
N THR A 546 -16.47 4.65 -26.46
CA THR A 546 -17.47 5.48 -27.17
C THR A 546 -18.12 4.69 -28.30
N THR A 547 -19.26 5.18 -28.80
CA THR A 547 -19.90 4.61 -30.00
C THR A 547 -18.93 4.52 -31.18
N ASN A 548 -18.12 5.56 -31.41
CA ASN A 548 -17.15 5.59 -32.50
C ASN A 548 -16.05 4.54 -32.30
N GLU A 549 -15.53 4.39 -31.08
CA GLU A 549 -14.51 3.39 -30.78
C GLU A 549 -15.06 1.97 -30.97
N LEU A 550 -16.30 1.71 -30.56
CA LEU A 550 -16.96 0.43 -30.83
C LEU A 550 -17.14 0.17 -32.33
N GLN A 551 -17.47 1.20 -33.13
CA GLN A 551 -17.55 1.08 -34.58
C GLN A 551 -16.19 0.72 -35.20
N GLU A 552 -15.10 1.32 -34.70
CA GLU A 552 -13.75 1.03 -35.14
C GLU A 552 -13.34 -0.40 -34.78
N ILE A 553 -13.57 -0.84 -33.53
CA ILE A 553 -13.19 -2.18 -33.07
C ILE A 553 -13.98 -3.28 -33.78
N THR A 554 -15.29 -3.09 -33.98
CA THR A 554 -16.18 -4.13 -34.50
C THR A 554 -16.38 -4.08 -36.02
N GLY A 555 -16.15 -2.92 -36.64
CA GLY A 555 -16.47 -2.67 -38.04
C GLY A 555 -17.97 -2.65 -38.36
N GLU A 556 -18.85 -2.53 -37.35
CA GLU A 556 -20.31 -2.67 -37.54
C GLU A 556 -21.04 -1.35 -37.87
N GLY A 557 -20.35 -0.21 -37.83
CA GLY A 557 -20.91 1.10 -38.21
C GLY A 557 -22.20 1.44 -37.46
N LYS A 558 -23.25 1.86 -38.20
CA LYS A 558 -24.53 2.29 -37.60
C LYS A 558 -25.26 1.21 -36.80
N LEU A 559 -24.92 -0.07 -36.97
CA LEU A 559 -25.51 -1.15 -36.18
C LEU A 559 -25.09 -1.09 -34.70
N VAL A 560 -24.00 -0.39 -34.40
CA VAL A 560 -23.53 -0.18 -33.03
C VAL A 560 -24.57 0.56 -32.20
N GLU A 561 -25.14 1.64 -32.72
CA GLU A 561 -26.14 2.45 -32.00
C GLU A 561 -27.38 1.63 -31.64
N LYS A 562 -27.94 0.90 -32.61
CA LYS A 562 -29.09 0.01 -32.39
C LYS A 562 -28.82 -1.09 -31.36
N SER A 563 -27.61 -1.62 -31.36
CA SER A 563 -27.21 -2.65 -30.40
C SER A 563 -27.01 -2.08 -29.00
N LEU A 564 -26.45 -0.86 -28.90
CA LEU A 564 -26.33 -0.16 -27.63
C LEU A 564 -27.69 0.20 -27.02
N GLU A 565 -28.67 0.62 -27.84
CA GLU A 565 -30.05 0.82 -27.41
C GLU A 565 -30.65 -0.46 -26.83
N THR A 566 -30.44 -1.59 -27.52
CA THR A 566 -30.91 -2.90 -27.06
C THR A 566 -30.21 -3.32 -25.76
N LEU A 567 -28.90 -3.08 -25.65
CA LEU A 567 -28.08 -3.46 -24.49
C LEU A 567 -28.16 -2.48 -23.32
N ARG A 568 -28.89 -1.36 -23.46
CA ARG A 568 -29.04 -0.33 -22.42
C ARG A 568 -29.24 -0.87 -21.00
N PRO A 569 -30.09 -1.90 -20.76
CA PRO A 569 -30.30 -2.40 -19.39
C PRO A 569 -29.03 -2.95 -18.72
N VAL A 570 -28.10 -3.52 -19.51
CA VAL A 570 -26.91 -4.22 -19.01
C VAL A 570 -25.62 -3.41 -19.15
N ILE A 571 -25.68 -2.21 -19.71
CA ILE A 571 -24.54 -1.29 -19.85
C ILE A 571 -24.74 -0.04 -18.99
N LYS A 572 -23.65 0.70 -18.78
CA LYS A 572 -23.63 2.03 -18.15
C LYS A 572 -22.91 3.02 -19.06
N LEU A 573 -23.37 4.26 -19.04
CA LEU A 573 -22.74 5.37 -19.76
C LEU A 573 -21.87 6.17 -18.79
N ASN A 574 -20.57 6.24 -19.06
CA ASN A 574 -19.67 7.17 -18.43
C ASN A 574 -19.82 8.55 -19.08
N VAL A 575 -20.53 9.45 -18.40
CA VAL A 575 -20.85 10.80 -18.91
C VAL A 575 -19.59 11.62 -19.18
N SER A 576 -18.50 11.40 -18.42
CA SER A 576 -17.27 12.18 -18.57
C SER A 576 -16.54 11.90 -19.89
N GLN A 577 -16.62 10.68 -20.39
CA GLN A 577 -15.95 10.24 -21.63
C GLN A 577 -16.93 9.91 -22.76
N ASN A 578 -18.24 10.05 -22.52
CA ASN A 578 -19.30 9.60 -23.41
C ASN A 578 -19.11 8.14 -23.88
N GLY A 579 -18.68 7.28 -22.96
CA GLY A 579 -18.30 5.89 -23.24
C GLY A 579 -19.18 4.87 -22.52
N TYR A 580 -19.37 3.70 -23.12
CA TYR A 580 -20.15 2.59 -22.59
C TYR A 580 -19.26 1.52 -21.98
N SER A 581 -19.71 0.94 -20.88
CA SER A 581 -19.13 -0.26 -20.27
C SER A 581 -20.24 -1.15 -19.72
N ILE A 582 -19.93 -2.41 -19.40
CA ILE A 582 -20.90 -3.30 -18.76
C ILE A 582 -21.25 -2.76 -17.36
N TYR A 583 -22.53 -2.84 -16.99
CA TYR A 583 -23.00 -2.39 -15.68
C TYR A 583 -22.63 -3.37 -14.56
N HIS A 584 -22.78 -4.68 -14.80
CA HIS A 584 -22.58 -5.71 -13.78
C HIS A 584 -21.87 -6.94 -14.34
N GLU A 585 -20.95 -7.50 -13.55
CA GLU A 585 -20.07 -8.62 -13.93
C GLU A 585 -20.83 -9.87 -14.39
N SER A 586 -22.03 -10.13 -13.86
CA SER A 586 -22.82 -11.31 -14.24
C SER A 586 -23.13 -11.37 -15.75
N PHE A 587 -23.28 -10.22 -16.42
CA PHE A 587 -23.49 -10.20 -17.87
C PHE A 587 -22.19 -10.52 -18.63
N ARG A 588 -21.06 -9.92 -18.23
CA ARG A 588 -19.74 -10.26 -18.79
C ARG A 588 -19.49 -11.77 -18.68
N ARG A 589 -19.64 -12.31 -17.46
CA ARG A 589 -19.47 -13.74 -17.19
C ARG A 589 -20.36 -14.59 -18.10
N TYR A 590 -21.63 -14.24 -18.23
CA TYR A 590 -22.55 -14.97 -19.10
C TYR A 590 -22.04 -15.03 -20.56
N ILE A 591 -21.55 -13.91 -21.11
CA ILE A 591 -20.99 -13.88 -22.46
C ILE A 591 -19.73 -14.75 -22.56
N ILE A 592 -18.78 -14.60 -21.63
CA ILE A 592 -17.52 -15.35 -21.63
C ILE A 592 -17.77 -16.86 -21.47
N ASP A 593 -18.64 -17.27 -20.55
CA ASP A 593 -19.01 -18.67 -20.34
C ASP A 593 -19.65 -19.29 -21.59
N GLN A 594 -20.48 -18.52 -22.33
CA GLN A 594 -21.04 -18.98 -23.60
C GLN A 594 -19.96 -19.16 -24.67
N LEU A 595 -18.98 -18.26 -24.76
CA LEU A 595 -17.87 -18.42 -25.70
C LEU A 595 -17.05 -19.66 -25.36
N ILE A 596 -16.68 -19.85 -24.10
CA ILE A 596 -15.91 -21.02 -23.64
C ILE A 596 -16.69 -22.31 -23.88
N LYS A 597 -17.96 -22.36 -23.51
CA LYS A 597 -18.83 -23.54 -23.70
C LYS A 597 -18.96 -23.93 -25.16
N ASN A 598 -19.01 -22.95 -26.06
CA ASN A 598 -19.07 -23.16 -27.51
C ASN A 598 -17.68 -23.32 -28.15
N GLN A 599 -16.61 -23.43 -27.36
CA GLN A 599 -15.22 -23.56 -27.82
C GLN A 599 -14.77 -22.41 -28.74
N ILE A 600 -15.33 -21.22 -28.55
CA ILE A 600 -14.97 -20.01 -29.27
C ILE A 600 -13.77 -19.37 -28.57
N SER A 601 -12.68 -19.13 -29.31
CA SER A 601 -11.46 -18.54 -28.78
C SER A 601 -11.68 -17.08 -28.31
N LEU A 602 -11.48 -16.84 -27.01
CA LEU A 602 -11.47 -15.49 -26.44
C LEU A 602 -10.36 -14.63 -27.05
N GLU A 603 -9.18 -15.22 -27.24
CA GLU A 603 -8.04 -14.55 -27.89
C GLU A 603 -8.46 -13.97 -29.26
N ARG A 604 -9.11 -14.77 -30.11
CA ARG A 604 -9.49 -14.34 -31.47
C ARG A 604 -10.69 -13.41 -31.51
N THR A 605 -11.68 -13.62 -30.64
CA THR A 605 -12.98 -12.93 -30.75
C THR A 605 -13.13 -11.74 -29.80
N VAL A 606 -12.28 -11.64 -28.79
CA VAL A 606 -12.31 -10.59 -27.78
C VAL A 606 -11.00 -9.81 -27.79
N TYR A 607 -9.86 -10.46 -27.51
CA TYR A 607 -8.58 -9.76 -27.35
C TYR A 607 -8.02 -9.20 -28.66
N ASN A 608 -7.98 -9.98 -29.73
CA ASN A 608 -7.33 -9.57 -30.98
C ASN A 608 -7.95 -8.32 -31.62
N PRO A 609 -9.28 -8.18 -31.71
CA PRO A 609 -9.89 -6.94 -32.21
C PRO A 609 -9.47 -5.72 -31.38
N ILE A 610 -9.41 -5.85 -30.05
CA ILE A 610 -9.02 -4.77 -29.14
C ILE A 610 -7.53 -4.42 -29.31
N ILE A 611 -6.66 -5.44 -29.36
CA ILE A 611 -5.21 -5.26 -29.54
C ILE A 611 -4.91 -4.61 -30.89
N SER A 612 -5.56 -5.06 -31.97
CA SER A 612 -5.39 -4.47 -33.30
C SER A 612 -5.87 -3.01 -33.34
N TRP A 613 -7.01 -2.72 -32.71
CA TRP A 613 -7.47 -1.34 -32.57
C TRP A 613 -6.48 -0.46 -31.80
N PHE A 614 -5.87 -0.97 -30.71
CA PHE A 614 -4.83 -0.23 -30.00
C PHE A 614 -3.62 0.09 -30.87
N GLU A 615 -3.18 -0.86 -31.69
CA GLU A 615 -2.05 -0.71 -32.62
C GLU A 615 -2.37 0.32 -33.71
N GLU A 616 -3.59 0.28 -34.28
CA GLU A 616 -4.05 1.23 -35.30
C GLU A 616 -4.17 2.66 -34.76
N LYS A 617 -4.56 2.82 -33.49
CA LYS A 617 -4.63 4.14 -32.83
C LYS A 617 -3.26 4.72 -32.47
N GLY A 618 -2.22 3.90 -32.45
CA GLY A 618 -0.90 4.26 -31.93
C GLY A 618 -0.81 4.02 -30.42
N VAL A 619 0.19 3.23 -30.02
CA VAL A 619 0.37 2.83 -28.62
C VAL A 619 0.75 4.02 -27.75
N PHE A 620 1.58 4.95 -28.22
CA PHE A 620 1.98 6.14 -27.44
C PHE A 620 0.99 7.29 -27.59
N GLU A 621 0.35 7.43 -28.75
CA GLU A 621 -0.41 8.62 -29.10
C GLU A 621 -1.80 8.63 -28.45
N TYR A 622 -2.43 7.46 -28.37
CA TYR A 622 -3.79 7.32 -27.86
C TYR A 622 -3.79 6.82 -26.41
N SER A 623 -4.48 7.56 -25.53
CA SER A 623 -4.44 7.35 -24.08
C SER A 623 -4.91 5.97 -23.62
N LYS A 624 -5.98 5.42 -24.23
CA LYS A 624 -6.46 4.07 -23.89
C LYS A 624 -5.52 2.98 -24.40
N SER A 625 -4.93 3.16 -25.60
CA SER A 625 -3.89 2.26 -26.09
C SER A 625 -2.73 2.22 -25.13
N TYR A 626 -2.20 3.39 -24.74
CA TYR A 626 -1.04 3.43 -23.85
C TYR A 626 -1.33 2.77 -22.49
N ARG A 627 -2.50 3.02 -21.90
CA ARG A 627 -2.86 2.46 -20.59
C ARG A 627 -3.04 0.95 -20.58
N PHE A 628 -3.54 0.36 -21.66
CA PHE A 628 -3.99 -1.05 -21.63
C PHE A 628 -3.28 -1.97 -22.61
N TYR A 629 -2.64 -1.47 -23.66
CA TYR A 629 -2.06 -2.32 -24.71
C TYR A 629 -1.14 -3.40 -24.14
N PHE A 630 -0.18 -3.00 -23.28
CA PHE A 630 0.80 -3.91 -22.70
C PHE A 630 0.17 -4.96 -21.77
N GLN A 631 -0.86 -4.57 -21.01
CA GLN A 631 -1.65 -5.50 -20.22
C GLN A 631 -2.36 -6.52 -21.13
N TYR A 632 -3.04 -6.07 -22.19
CA TYR A 632 -3.84 -6.96 -23.04
C TYR A 632 -2.98 -7.95 -23.83
N ILE A 633 -1.84 -7.51 -24.38
CA ILE A 633 -0.92 -8.44 -25.05
C ILE A 633 -0.31 -9.44 -24.07
N HIS A 634 -0.11 -9.04 -22.80
CA HIS A 634 0.39 -9.94 -21.77
C HIS A 634 -0.67 -11.00 -21.42
N GLU A 635 -1.88 -10.57 -21.08
CA GLU A 635 -3.01 -11.44 -20.72
C GLU A 635 -3.40 -12.38 -21.87
N SER A 636 -3.32 -11.91 -23.13
CA SER A 636 -3.59 -12.72 -24.32
C SER A 636 -2.44 -13.66 -24.73
N GLY A 637 -1.33 -13.72 -23.98
CA GLY A 637 -0.18 -14.58 -24.28
C GLY A 637 0.68 -14.11 -25.47
N LYS A 638 0.65 -12.83 -25.81
CA LYS A 638 1.39 -12.17 -26.92
C LYS A 638 2.45 -11.20 -26.41
N SER A 639 3.09 -11.54 -25.29
CA SER A 639 4.05 -10.66 -24.60
C SER A 639 5.25 -10.30 -25.49
N GLU A 640 5.59 -11.12 -26.48
CA GLU A 640 6.66 -10.84 -27.45
C GLU A 640 6.45 -9.53 -28.22
N LYS A 641 5.19 -9.08 -28.39
CA LYS A 641 4.91 -7.78 -29.01
C LYS A 641 5.49 -6.60 -28.22
N ALA A 642 5.63 -6.73 -26.90
CA ALA A 642 6.20 -5.68 -26.05
C ALA A 642 7.72 -5.48 -26.29
N LEU A 643 8.41 -6.45 -26.89
CA LEU A 643 9.86 -6.38 -27.14
C LEU A 643 10.26 -5.23 -28.07
N SER A 644 9.36 -4.82 -28.97
CA SER A 644 9.58 -3.67 -29.88
C SER A 644 9.61 -2.33 -29.13
N PHE A 645 9.13 -2.29 -27.89
CA PHE A 645 9.11 -1.11 -27.03
C PHE A 645 10.27 -1.07 -26.03
N ALA A 646 11.06 -2.13 -25.91
CA ALA A 646 12.31 -2.17 -25.13
C ALA A 646 13.42 -1.35 -25.80
N THR A 647 13.21 -0.05 -25.92
CA THR A 647 14.08 0.91 -26.63
C THR A 647 14.44 2.06 -25.69
N ILE A 648 15.61 2.67 -25.91
CA ILE A 648 16.07 3.82 -25.13
C ILE A 648 15.09 5.01 -25.15
N ASP A 649 14.20 5.04 -26.14
CA ASP A 649 13.25 6.12 -26.35
C ASP A 649 11.95 5.98 -25.55
N PHE A 650 11.71 4.83 -24.92
CA PHE A 650 10.41 4.50 -24.33
C PHE A 650 9.93 5.55 -23.32
N VAL A 651 10.76 5.88 -22.33
CA VAL A 651 10.37 6.81 -21.25
C VAL A 651 10.11 8.21 -21.81
N TRP A 652 10.99 8.74 -22.67
CA TRP A 652 10.79 10.09 -23.20
C TRP A 652 9.58 10.16 -24.14
N LYS A 653 9.35 9.17 -25.02
CA LYS A 653 8.16 9.15 -25.89
C LYS A 653 6.88 9.13 -25.07
N SER A 654 6.90 8.36 -23.99
CA SER A 654 5.76 8.27 -23.08
C SER A 654 5.48 9.61 -22.40
N ALA A 655 6.51 10.26 -21.85
CA ALA A 655 6.38 11.59 -21.27
C ALA A 655 5.98 12.63 -22.32
N PHE A 656 6.53 12.56 -23.54
CA PHE A 656 6.22 13.50 -24.63
C PHE A 656 4.73 13.50 -24.97
N HIS A 657 4.09 12.33 -25.03
CA HIS A 657 2.66 12.20 -25.34
C HIS A 657 1.71 12.42 -24.15
N GLY A 658 2.22 12.98 -23.03
CA GLY A 658 1.36 13.38 -21.92
C GLY A 658 0.94 12.23 -21.01
N HIS A 659 1.71 11.16 -20.86
CA HIS A 659 1.32 10.03 -20.00
C HIS A 659 1.73 10.21 -18.53
N HIS A 660 0.97 9.61 -17.63
CA HIS A 660 1.23 9.63 -16.19
C HIS A 660 2.45 8.78 -15.85
N TRP A 661 3.28 9.26 -14.92
CA TRP A 661 4.48 8.54 -14.48
C TRP A 661 4.18 7.10 -14.03
N GLU A 662 3.14 6.93 -13.22
CA GLU A 662 2.68 5.62 -12.74
C GLU A 662 2.32 4.65 -13.88
N VAL A 663 1.71 5.16 -14.96
CA VAL A 663 1.35 4.35 -16.13
C VAL A 663 2.59 4.00 -16.95
N ILE A 664 3.56 4.91 -17.03
CA ILE A 664 4.86 4.65 -17.68
C ILE A 664 5.60 3.52 -16.95
N ASP A 665 5.68 3.60 -15.62
CA ASP A 665 6.28 2.55 -14.78
C ASP A 665 5.53 1.21 -14.91
N ALA A 666 4.19 1.24 -14.84
CA ALA A 666 3.37 0.04 -15.03
C ALA A 666 3.60 -0.63 -16.38
N ASN A 667 3.67 0.15 -17.47
CA ASN A 667 3.95 -0.36 -18.80
C ASN A 667 5.37 -0.92 -18.94
N LEU A 668 6.37 -0.26 -18.32
CA LEU A 668 7.72 -0.77 -18.32
C LEU A 668 7.80 -2.14 -17.62
N LYS A 669 7.02 -2.37 -16.56
CA LYS A 669 6.97 -3.69 -15.89
C LYS A 669 6.52 -4.81 -16.86
N TYR A 670 5.55 -4.55 -17.73
CA TYR A 670 5.17 -5.53 -18.77
C TYR A 670 6.26 -5.74 -19.82
N ILE A 671 6.92 -4.67 -20.25
CA ILE A 671 8.07 -4.76 -21.18
C ILE A 671 9.19 -5.58 -20.54
N ASN A 672 9.53 -5.32 -19.28
CA ASN A 672 10.56 -6.04 -18.54
C ASN A 672 10.25 -7.54 -18.47
N LYS A 673 9.00 -7.92 -18.17
CA LYS A 673 8.56 -9.32 -18.18
C LYS A 673 8.74 -9.96 -19.56
N ALA A 674 8.34 -9.28 -20.62
CA ALA A 674 8.53 -9.77 -21.97
C ALA A 674 10.02 -9.96 -22.32
N VAL A 675 10.86 -9.00 -21.93
CA VAL A 675 12.33 -9.07 -22.12
C VAL A 675 12.95 -10.22 -21.34
N LEU A 676 12.52 -10.47 -20.10
CA LEU A 676 13.03 -11.58 -19.30
C LEU A 676 12.66 -12.95 -19.90
N ASN A 677 11.45 -13.07 -20.46
CA ASN A 677 10.96 -14.34 -20.98
C ASN A 677 11.38 -14.61 -22.44
N HIS A 678 11.51 -13.57 -23.26
CA HIS A 678 11.65 -13.69 -24.72
C HIS A 678 12.73 -12.77 -25.30
N GLY A 679 13.32 -11.89 -24.50
CA GLY A 679 14.24 -10.85 -24.97
C GLY A 679 15.65 -11.33 -25.22
N THR A 680 16.40 -10.48 -25.90
CA THR A 680 17.84 -10.62 -26.13
C THR A 680 18.65 -9.94 -25.02
N ILE A 681 19.94 -10.29 -24.87
CA ILE A 681 20.84 -9.64 -23.91
C ILE A 681 20.87 -8.10 -24.08
N PRO A 682 20.96 -7.51 -25.29
CA PRO A 682 20.87 -6.05 -25.45
C PRO A 682 19.56 -5.45 -24.91
N GLN A 683 18.43 -6.12 -25.13
CA GLN A 683 17.14 -5.66 -24.59
C GLN A 683 17.09 -5.73 -23.07
N LEU A 684 17.75 -6.72 -22.45
CA LEU A 684 17.90 -6.81 -21.00
C LEU A 684 18.66 -5.61 -20.43
N PHE A 685 19.76 -5.21 -21.07
CA PHE A 685 20.50 -4.01 -20.67
C PHE A 685 19.66 -2.74 -20.80
N ILE A 686 18.95 -2.58 -21.93
CA ILE A 686 18.05 -1.43 -22.14
C ILE A 686 16.96 -1.39 -21.06
N SER A 687 16.28 -2.52 -20.83
CA SER A 687 15.22 -2.65 -19.82
C SER A 687 15.72 -2.31 -18.40
N THR A 688 16.93 -2.73 -18.05
CA THR A 688 17.57 -2.39 -16.76
C THR A 688 17.84 -0.89 -16.65
N GLU A 689 18.38 -0.27 -17.71
CA GLU A 689 18.63 1.17 -17.74
C GLU A 689 17.33 1.99 -17.72
N LEU A 690 16.28 1.57 -18.43
CA LEU A 690 14.97 2.21 -18.36
C LEU A 690 14.39 2.15 -16.94
N SER A 691 14.54 1.01 -16.26
CA SER A 691 14.06 0.85 -14.88
C SER A 691 14.82 1.79 -13.93
N ARG A 692 16.13 1.96 -14.14
CA ARG A 692 16.95 2.93 -13.42
C ARG A 692 16.52 4.37 -13.70
N VAL A 693 16.22 4.72 -14.96
CA VAL A 693 15.74 6.05 -15.34
C VAL A 693 14.41 6.37 -14.66
N ILE A 694 13.45 5.43 -14.66
CA ILE A 694 12.17 5.63 -13.98
C ILE A 694 12.40 5.88 -12.48
N SER A 695 13.17 5.02 -11.81
CA SER A 695 13.41 5.17 -10.37
C SER A 695 14.15 6.47 -10.01
N MET A 696 15.10 6.93 -10.82
CA MET A 696 15.90 8.12 -10.51
C MET A 696 15.23 9.45 -10.90
N THR A 697 14.17 9.43 -11.72
CA THR A 697 13.58 10.65 -12.29
C THR A 697 12.21 10.97 -11.71
N GLU A 698 11.59 10.05 -10.97
CA GLU A 698 10.25 10.20 -10.41
C GLU A 698 10.09 11.47 -9.58
N ASP A 699 10.97 11.70 -8.59
CA ASP A 699 10.90 12.87 -7.72
C ASP A 699 11.02 14.17 -8.51
N ALA A 700 12.01 14.25 -9.41
CA ALA A 700 12.22 15.41 -10.26
C ALA A 700 11.02 15.66 -11.21
N PHE A 701 10.39 14.59 -11.70
CA PHE A 701 9.18 14.69 -12.52
C PHE A 701 8.00 15.24 -11.70
N ASN A 702 7.80 14.73 -10.49
CA ASN A 702 6.73 15.16 -9.59
C ASN A 702 6.89 16.62 -9.14
N GLU A 703 8.12 17.04 -8.79
CA GLU A 703 8.44 18.43 -8.45
C GLU A 703 8.17 19.41 -9.61
N THR A 704 8.34 18.94 -10.85
CA THR A 704 8.18 19.78 -12.06
C THR A 704 6.87 19.55 -12.80
N LEU A 705 5.95 18.75 -12.24
CA LEU A 705 4.73 18.27 -12.91
C LEU A 705 3.88 19.41 -13.49
N LEU A 706 3.68 20.51 -12.78
CA LEU A 706 2.88 21.64 -13.30
C LEU A 706 3.53 22.31 -14.50
N SER A 707 4.86 22.43 -14.50
CA SER A 707 5.63 22.95 -15.65
C SER A 707 5.53 22.00 -16.83
N TYR A 708 5.59 20.69 -16.57
CA TYR A 708 5.38 19.65 -17.56
C TYR A 708 3.97 19.73 -18.18
N LEU A 709 2.90 19.79 -17.36
CA LEU A 709 1.52 19.91 -17.84
C LEU A 709 1.30 21.19 -18.64
N LYS A 710 1.95 22.30 -18.26
CA LYS A 710 1.95 23.53 -19.06
C LYS A 710 2.62 23.33 -20.42
N ALA A 711 3.73 22.60 -20.48
CA ALA A 711 4.38 22.26 -21.74
C ALA A 711 3.48 21.37 -22.62
N VAL A 712 2.86 20.33 -22.05
CA VAL A 712 1.88 19.48 -22.74
C VAL A 712 0.72 20.32 -23.28
N GLY A 713 0.15 21.20 -22.46
CA GLY A 713 -0.93 22.10 -22.87
C GLY A 713 -0.55 23.05 -24.00
N ASN A 714 0.71 23.50 -24.06
CA ASN A 714 1.20 24.35 -25.14
C ASN A 714 1.53 23.58 -26.43
N LEU A 715 1.87 22.29 -26.33
CA LEU A 715 2.25 21.45 -27.47
C LEU A 715 1.06 20.72 -28.10
N GLU A 716 0.23 20.08 -27.27
CA GLU A 716 -0.91 19.25 -27.70
C GLU A 716 -2.27 19.89 -27.40
N GLY A 717 -2.30 21.03 -26.71
CA GLY A 717 -3.51 21.75 -26.31
C GLY A 717 -3.97 21.41 -24.89
N TYR A 718 -4.62 22.38 -24.23
CA TYR A 718 -5.06 22.24 -22.84
C TYR A 718 -6.24 21.28 -22.65
N GLN A 719 -6.88 20.80 -23.73
CA GLN A 719 -7.81 19.66 -23.65
C GLN A 719 -7.07 18.39 -23.22
N LYS A 720 -5.85 18.15 -23.74
CA LYS A 720 -5.03 17.01 -23.32
C LYS A 720 -4.71 17.05 -21.82
N VAL A 721 -4.49 18.25 -21.28
CA VAL A 721 -4.29 18.45 -19.84
C VAL A 721 -5.57 18.21 -19.05
N ALA A 722 -6.74 18.63 -19.56
CA ALA A 722 -8.01 18.31 -18.92
C ALA A 722 -8.28 16.80 -18.89
N ASP A 723 -7.97 16.10 -19.98
CA ASP A 723 -8.10 14.64 -20.09
C ASP A 723 -7.08 13.89 -19.23
N TYR A 724 -5.90 14.50 -18.99
CA TYR A 724 -4.91 14.00 -18.04
C TYR A 724 -5.48 13.96 -16.62
N LEU A 725 -6.27 14.95 -16.23
CA LEU A 725 -6.71 15.13 -14.84
C LEU A 725 -7.75 14.11 -14.37
N VAL A 726 -8.50 13.48 -15.27
CA VAL A 726 -9.55 12.53 -14.92
C VAL A 726 -9.55 11.35 -15.87
N TYR A 727 -9.57 10.14 -15.30
CA TYR A 727 -9.68 8.90 -16.04
C TYR A 727 -10.82 8.04 -15.50
N GLU A 728 -11.72 7.58 -16.37
CA GLU A 728 -12.92 6.81 -15.99
C GLU A 728 -13.77 7.48 -14.89
N GLY A 729 -13.79 8.82 -14.85
CA GLY A 729 -14.52 9.59 -13.84
C GLY A 729 -13.81 9.73 -12.49
N THR A 730 -12.56 9.26 -12.37
CA THR A 730 -11.74 9.38 -11.16
C THR A 730 -10.58 10.37 -11.35
N PRO A 731 -10.22 11.16 -10.33
CA PRO A 731 -9.00 11.94 -10.32
C PRO A 731 -7.76 11.09 -10.55
N THR A 732 -6.81 11.61 -11.33
CA THR A 732 -5.51 10.96 -11.58
C THR A 732 -4.37 11.58 -10.78
N LEU A 733 -4.59 12.72 -10.13
CA LEU A 733 -3.62 13.42 -9.30
C LEU A 733 -4.12 13.56 -7.85
N GLY A 734 -3.18 13.79 -6.94
CA GLY A 734 -3.47 14.23 -5.58
C GLY A 734 -4.24 15.55 -5.56
N PHE A 735 -4.98 15.80 -4.48
CA PHE A 735 -5.94 16.91 -4.40
C PHE A 735 -5.32 18.28 -4.72
N GLU A 736 -4.20 18.65 -4.09
CA GLU A 736 -3.56 19.96 -4.29
C GLU A 736 -3.06 20.15 -5.72
N LEU A 737 -2.24 19.23 -6.23
CA LEU A 737 -1.70 19.28 -7.59
C LEU A 737 -2.82 19.26 -8.64
N GLY A 738 -3.87 18.46 -8.38
CA GLY A 738 -5.06 18.41 -9.21
C GLY A 738 -5.78 19.75 -9.32
N LEU A 739 -5.96 20.48 -8.21
CA LEU A 739 -6.54 21.82 -8.22
C LEU A 739 -5.63 22.83 -8.95
N LYS A 740 -4.31 22.78 -8.72
CA LYS A 740 -3.34 23.64 -9.43
C LYS A 740 -3.37 23.40 -10.95
N ALA A 741 -3.45 22.14 -11.38
CA ALA A 741 -3.54 21.78 -12.79
C ALA A 741 -4.91 22.12 -13.40
N CYS A 742 -6.00 21.98 -12.63
CA CYS A 742 -7.30 22.49 -13.06
C CYS A 742 -7.26 24.02 -13.26
N GLN A 743 -6.52 24.77 -12.42
CA GLN A 743 -6.36 26.22 -12.56
C GLN A 743 -5.65 26.55 -13.85
N LEU A 744 -4.60 25.78 -14.15
CA LEU A 744 -3.88 25.87 -15.41
C LEU A 744 -4.81 25.69 -16.62
N CYS A 745 -5.72 24.71 -16.60
CA CYS A 745 -6.74 24.57 -17.66
C CYS A 745 -7.65 25.81 -17.76
N PHE A 746 -8.18 26.27 -16.62
CA PHE A 746 -9.09 27.42 -16.58
C PHE A 746 -8.44 28.71 -17.11
N LEU A 747 -7.21 29.02 -16.68
CA LEU A 747 -6.44 30.18 -17.15
C LEU A 747 -6.18 30.16 -18.66
N ASN A 748 -6.29 28.99 -19.29
CA ASN A 748 -6.13 28.79 -20.73
C ASN A 748 -7.47 28.49 -21.44
N ASN A 749 -8.59 28.94 -20.87
CA ASN A 749 -9.95 28.83 -21.42
C ASN A 749 -10.45 27.39 -21.65
N MET A 750 -9.93 26.42 -20.90
CA MET A 750 -10.43 25.05 -20.92
C MET A 750 -11.30 24.74 -19.71
N LYS A 751 -12.35 23.96 -19.92
CA LYS A 751 -13.22 23.49 -18.85
C LYS A 751 -12.47 22.46 -18.00
N ALA A 752 -12.08 22.85 -16.79
CA ALA A 752 -11.38 21.94 -15.88
C ALA A 752 -12.35 21.07 -15.06
N PRO A 753 -11.93 19.85 -14.68
CA PRO A 753 -12.76 18.89 -13.94
C PRO A 753 -12.80 19.14 -12.42
N TRP A 754 -12.91 20.40 -12.00
CA TRP A 754 -12.88 20.82 -10.59
C TRP A 754 -13.85 20.05 -9.69
N GLN A 755 -15.08 19.85 -10.16
CA GLN A 755 -16.14 19.20 -9.39
C GLN A 755 -15.76 17.75 -9.04
N ILE A 756 -15.10 17.05 -9.95
CA ILE A 756 -14.71 15.65 -9.74
C ILE A 756 -13.69 15.56 -8.61
N TYR A 757 -12.71 16.47 -8.55
CA TYR A 757 -11.75 16.53 -7.44
C TYR A 757 -12.43 16.92 -6.12
N LEU A 758 -13.29 17.94 -6.14
CA LEU A 758 -13.99 18.39 -4.92
C LEU A 758 -14.91 17.31 -4.34
N ASP A 759 -15.59 16.55 -5.20
CA ASP A 759 -16.48 15.46 -4.76
C ASP A 759 -15.71 14.22 -4.32
N TYR A 760 -14.63 13.86 -5.04
CA TYR A 760 -13.82 12.69 -4.71
C TYR A 760 -13.13 12.83 -3.34
N TYR A 761 -12.60 14.02 -3.04
CA TYR A 761 -11.93 14.32 -1.78
C TYR A 761 -12.88 14.93 -0.74
N ARG A 762 -14.19 14.74 -0.89
CA ARG A 762 -15.18 15.25 0.06
C ARG A 762 -15.17 14.40 1.33
N GLY A 763 -14.92 15.04 2.48
CA GLY A 763 -14.95 14.37 3.78
C GLY A 763 -13.68 13.59 4.13
N THR A 764 -12.65 13.63 3.27
CA THR A 764 -11.30 13.20 3.66
C THR A 764 -10.67 14.24 4.58
N LYS A 765 -9.95 13.79 5.61
CA LYS A 765 -9.12 14.68 6.45
C LYS A 765 -7.90 15.08 5.62
N ILE A 766 -7.97 16.25 4.99
CA ILE A 766 -6.85 16.86 4.26
C ILE A 766 -6.44 18.12 5.02
N ASP A 767 -5.15 18.27 5.29
CA ASP A 767 -4.60 19.51 5.83
C ASP A 767 -4.66 20.60 4.75
N ILE A 768 -5.63 21.50 4.88
CA ILE A 768 -5.85 22.57 3.91
C ILE A 768 -4.82 23.68 4.15
N THR A 769 -3.86 23.82 3.24
CA THR A 769 -2.94 24.96 3.26
C THR A 769 -3.66 26.26 2.86
N PRO A 770 -3.16 27.45 3.25
CA PRO A 770 -3.75 28.73 2.82
C PRO A 770 -3.85 28.87 1.29
N GLU A 771 -2.89 28.31 0.55
CA GLU A 771 -2.90 28.29 -0.91
C GLU A 771 -4.03 27.40 -1.46
N MET A 772 -4.21 26.20 -0.89
CA MET A 772 -5.33 25.31 -1.24
C MET A 772 -6.67 25.97 -0.92
N PHE A 773 -6.78 26.66 0.21
CA PHE A 773 -8.01 27.37 0.56
C PHE A 773 -8.33 28.47 -0.46
N ALA A 774 -7.33 29.24 -0.91
CA ALA A 774 -7.49 30.24 -1.95
C ALA A 774 -7.90 29.61 -3.30
N LEU A 775 -7.31 28.48 -3.67
CA LEU A 775 -7.69 27.70 -4.86
C LEU A 775 -9.15 27.23 -4.78
N ILE A 776 -9.56 26.65 -3.65
CA ILE A 776 -10.93 26.18 -3.44
C ILE A 776 -11.93 27.34 -3.53
N LEU A 777 -11.64 28.48 -2.89
CA LEU A 777 -12.48 29.68 -2.98
C LEU A 777 -12.58 30.18 -4.42
N ALA A 778 -11.47 30.23 -5.14
CA ALA A 778 -11.47 30.62 -6.55
C ALA A 778 -12.33 29.65 -7.38
N CYS A 779 -12.25 28.34 -7.12
CA CYS A 779 -13.10 27.34 -7.79
C CYS A 779 -14.60 27.54 -7.52
N ILE A 780 -14.97 27.92 -6.29
CA ILE A 780 -16.36 28.21 -5.93
C ILE A 780 -16.84 29.48 -6.64
N LEU A 781 -15.98 30.51 -6.75
CA LEU A 781 -16.29 31.78 -7.41
C LEU A 781 -16.28 31.69 -8.94
N TRP A 782 -15.63 30.68 -9.53
CA TRP A 782 -15.62 30.42 -10.98
C TRP A 782 -16.80 29.58 -11.47
N ARG A 783 -17.67 29.11 -10.57
CA ARG A 783 -19.00 28.59 -10.92
C ARG A 783 -19.95 29.74 -11.21
#